data_AF-A0A2R3P797-F1
#
_entry.id   AF-A0A2R3P797-F1
#
_cell.length_a   1.000
_cell.length_b   1.000
_cell.length_c   1.000
_cell.angle_alpha   90.00
_cell.angle_beta   90.00
_cell.angle_gamma   90.00
#
_symmetry.space_group_name_H-M   'P 1'
#
loop_
_entity.id
_entity.type
_entity.pdbx_description
1 polymer ?
#
loop_
_entity_poly.entity_id
_entity_poly.type
_entity_poly.pdbx_seq_one_letter_code
_entity_poly.pdbx_strand_id
1 'polypeptide(L)'
;MEALMNTKLYCPIRGLLNVDEKDKSGLSFTEERQRIELVKFLLNKKKYPKELFQFEYIIKIGTSNQKLRADLVIWKDEKKEKVEIIAEVKKNGKHKEKAAILQLEPGKKLLNAKYGIYFDDENNYLLYNNDKYSITKLPDYGFDFDSKKIAINDLREINNIDSLYSKLDQLAHNKGFSKEKRYEGIFQVILAKYYDEKYNSKNLKFISNKNTFKNFTDLYTKSMQYYNISSQIELNSQIILSEDVINKIVEVLEEYSFMKSDIGVIQTFFMKFGANFLKKDLAQYYTPIPIIKFIASLIDVKSNNRIIDPAGGSGDFLVGILEKYKNSDTFSLIKENLHYWDLSEDALKVAFINMVLHGDGRTNIEQLDSIERFDYKNNSFDYVITNPPFGSKTKWDGSNEIMKQYKIVENEKANKELGILFIERSIKLLKENGILIIILPSGYMNNSSMSFIRNYCLKYRIIADISLPPGAFKGADTGVKTDILIIKKEILDKDYKIFVEAPKKIGFDFKSNKLSIMYKRDEKTGSFLYDDQNDKIIDSDLTEIENKFKKFTYDNSIKGFEQKNNDVEYSTVLKSQIVNDAFLTLKPELYLNNYVKLIEDINQKGAVSLKELKQQNKCKIVITNSKSIELVDEKEYTYISISESKKGYYSLENKMRSWEISQIDRAKQKAEENDIFISYLYGSKDKFFIMTEKDADNIVVTNGMYKIKIDDERIRLSFYIFLFTEYFSKQFEAFATGHIQTNINIDKVWEFKFNILNDEEFEAAKKMLKSQIEWKNNYNEFNNF
;
A
#
# COMPACT_ATOMS: atom_id res chain seq x y z
N MET A 1 16.85 -5.68 15.25
CA MET A 1 16.40 -4.96 16.47
C MET A 1 14.89 -5.07 16.50
N GLU A 2 14.37 -6.04 17.26
CA GLU A 2 12.95 -6.06 17.61
C GLU A 2 12.71 -4.87 18.54
N ALA A 3 12.06 -3.82 18.03
CA ALA A 3 11.48 -2.80 18.88
C ALA A 3 10.49 -3.49 19.83
N LEU A 4 10.43 -3.05 21.09
CA LEU A 4 9.54 -3.58 22.14
C LEU A 4 8.09 -3.54 21.65
N MET A 5 7.62 -4.63 21.04
CA MET A 5 6.23 -4.74 20.59
C MET A 5 5.34 -4.81 21.84
N ASN A 6 4.68 -3.70 22.15
CA ASN A 6 3.85 -3.59 23.33
C ASN A 6 2.37 -3.55 22.94
N THR A 7 1.53 -4.22 23.73
CA THR A 7 0.06 -4.14 23.65
C THR A 7 -0.51 -3.02 24.53
N LYS A 8 0.35 -2.21 25.16
CA LYS A 8 0.04 -1.24 26.23
C LYS A 8 0.57 0.16 25.92
N LEU A 9 -0.11 1.20 26.39
CA LEU A 9 0.29 2.60 26.17
C LEU A 9 1.49 3.04 27.03
N TYR A 10 2.38 3.85 26.44
CA TYR A 10 3.49 4.51 27.13
C TYR A 10 3.18 5.98 27.47
N CYS A 11 3.39 6.38 28.74
CA CYS A 11 3.31 7.75 29.22
C CYS A 11 4.72 8.31 29.49
N PRO A 12 5.11 9.48 28.92
CA PRO A 12 6.46 10.03 29.10
C PRO A 12 6.89 10.27 30.55
N ILE A 13 5.94 10.47 31.47
CA ILE A 13 6.22 10.69 32.91
C ILE A 13 6.02 9.42 33.73
N ARG A 14 5.02 8.60 33.41
CA ARG A 14 4.61 7.44 34.22
C ARG A 14 5.11 6.08 33.70
N GLY A 15 5.78 6.05 32.54
CA GLY A 15 6.25 4.82 31.90
C GLY A 15 5.13 4.02 31.24
N LEU A 16 5.31 2.70 31.11
CA LEU A 16 4.31 1.79 30.52
C LEU A 16 3.07 1.67 31.42
N LEU A 17 1.88 1.91 30.87
CA LEU A 17 0.61 1.88 31.60
C LEU A 17 -0.22 0.66 31.23
N ASN A 18 -0.88 0.04 32.21
CA ASN A 18 -1.78 -1.09 31.97
C ASN A 18 -3.18 -0.64 31.51
N VAL A 19 -3.24 0.13 30.42
CA VAL A 19 -4.47 0.73 29.89
C VAL A 19 -4.53 0.60 28.37
N ASP A 20 -5.68 0.22 27.85
CA ASP A 20 -5.94 0.12 26.41
C ASP A 20 -6.12 1.50 25.75
N GLU A 21 -5.82 1.59 24.45
CA GLU A 21 -6.00 2.81 23.65
C GLU A 21 -7.46 3.27 23.59
N LYS A 22 -8.36 2.30 23.48
CA LYS A 22 -9.80 2.53 23.27
C LYS A 22 -10.59 1.94 24.41
N ASP A 23 -11.75 2.53 24.67
CA ASP A 23 -12.68 1.99 25.66
C ASP A 23 -13.20 0.59 25.25
N LYS A 24 -13.99 -0.05 26.13
CA LYS A 24 -14.57 -1.38 25.87
C LYS A 24 -15.42 -1.45 24.60
N SER A 25 -15.87 -0.32 24.04
CA SER A 25 -16.65 -0.27 22.80
C SER A 25 -15.77 -0.22 21.54
N GLY A 26 -14.47 0.12 21.68
CA GLY A 26 -13.54 0.27 20.55
C GLY A 26 -13.79 1.52 19.69
N LEU A 27 -14.73 2.39 20.06
CA LEU A 27 -15.14 3.54 19.26
C LEU A 27 -14.48 4.85 19.70
N SER A 28 -14.19 5.02 21.00
CA SER A 28 -13.60 6.25 21.54
C SER A 28 -12.25 5.98 22.22
N PHE A 29 -11.36 6.99 22.21
CA PHE A 29 -10.12 6.92 22.96
C PHE A 29 -10.39 6.94 24.46
N THR A 30 -9.57 6.23 25.23
CA THR A 30 -9.67 6.28 26.70
C THR A 30 -9.29 7.66 27.22
N GLU A 31 -9.86 8.05 28.36
CA GLU A 31 -9.49 9.29 29.05
C GLU A 31 -7.99 9.34 29.35
N GLU A 32 -7.38 8.18 29.59
CA GLU A 32 -5.95 8.06 29.80
C GLU A 32 -5.13 8.34 28.54
N ARG A 33 -5.59 7.90 27.36
CA ARG A 33 -4.97 8.25 26.07
C ARG A 33 -4.96 9.77 25.86
N GLN A 34 -6.07 10.44 26.18
CA GLN A 34 -6.16 11.91 26.10
C GLN A 34 -5.26 12.62 27.11
N ARG A 35 -5.15 12.05 28.32
CA ARG A 35 -4.25 12.56 29.35
C ARG A 35 -2.79 12.46 28.92
N ILE A 36 -2.40 11.37 28.28
CA ILE A 36 -1.06 11.21 27.69
C ILE A 36 -0.79 12.26 26.62
N GLU A 37 -1.75 12.58 25.76
CA GLU A 37 -1.61 13.64 24.73
C GLU A 37 -1.46 15.03 25.35
N LEU A 38 -2.25 15.35 26.36
CA LEU A 38 -2.09 16.62 27.09
C LEU A 38 -0.70 16.71 27.75
N VAL A 39 -0.22 15.61 28.35
CA VAL A 39 1.13 15.55 28.94
C VAL A 39 2.21 15.77 27.87
N LYS A 40 2.11 15.09 26.72
CA LYS A 40 3.03 15.31 25.58
C LYS A 40 2.99 16.77 25.12
N PHE A 41 1.81 17.40 25.05
CA PHE A 41 1.67 18.81 24.70
C PHE A 41 2.38 19.74 25.71
N LEU A 42 2.14 19.56 27.01
CA LEU A 42 2.70 20.42 28.06
C LEU A 42 4.22 20.26 28.20
N LEU A 43 4.74 19.02 28.14
CA LEU A 43 6.18 18.74 28.20
C LEU A 43 6.90 19.21 26.93
N ASN A 44 6.49 18.70 25.77
CA ASN A 44 7.29 18.80 24.56
C ASN A 44 7.11 20.17 23.90
N LYS A 45 5.88 20.72 23.91
CA LYS A 45 5.56 21.99 23.24
C LYS A 45 5.71 23.18 24.19
N LYS A 46 5.08 23.13 25.37
CA LYS A 46 5.04 24.26 26.31
C LYS A 46 6.16 24.26 27.35
N LYS A 47 7.05 23.26 27.31
CA LYS A 47 8.28 23.17 28.11
C LYS A 47 8.05 23.18 29.63
N TYR A 48 6.90 22.71 30.09
CA TYR A 48 6.67 22.50 31.52
C TYR A 48 7.56 21.35 32.02
N PRO A 49 8.35 21.54 33.09
CA PRO A 49 9.22 20.49 33.60
C PRO A 49 8.45 19.30 34.18
N LYS A 50 8.95 18.08 33.97
CA LYS A 50 8.27 16.81 34.33
C LYS A 50 8.01 16.68 35.84
N GLU A 51 8.89 17.22 36.66
CA GLU A 51 8.85 17.23 38.13
C GLU A 51 7.68 18.02 38.71
N LEU A 52 7.10 18.93 37.92
CA LEU A 52 5.98 19.78 38.33
C LEU A 52 4.61 19.13 38.09
N PHE A 53 4.55 17.98 37.40
CA PHE A 53 3.31 17.29 37.07
C PHE A 53 2.81 16.48 38.26
N GLN A 54 1.52 16.63 38.57
CA GLN A 54 0.84 15.79 39.54
C GLN A 54 -0.48 15.28 38.96
N PHE A 55 -0.60 13.96 38.89
CA PHE A 55 -1.77 13.28 38.37
C PHE A 55 -2.80 13.07 39.47
N GLU A 56 -4.08 13.15 39.12
CA GLU A 56 -5.21 12.77 39.97
C GLU A 56 -5.27 13.51 41.32
N TYR A 57 -5.06 14.83 41.28
CA TYR A 57 -4.98 15.66 42.48
C TYR A 57 -6.34 15.88 43.14
N ILE A 58 -6.41 15.66 44.46
CA ILE A 58 -7.64 15.84 45.25
C ILE A 58 -7.66 17.24 45.88
N ILE A 59 -8.68 18.01 45.53
CA ILE A 59 -8.97 19.35 46.03
C ILE A 59 -9.96 19.25 47.20
N LYS A 60 -9.54 19.72 48.38
CA LYS A 60 -10.38 19.74 49.59
C LYS A 60 -11.29 20.97 49.58
N ILE A 61 -12.59 20.77 49.80
CA ILE A 61 -13.59 21.85 49.91
C ILE A 61 -14.00 22.01 51.38
N GLY A 62 -13.35 22.95 52.08
CA GLY A 62 -13.67 23.27 53.48
C GLY A 62 -13.58 22.07 54.43
N THR A 63 -14.45 22.04 55.45
CA THR A 63 -14.61 20.93 56.43
C THR A 63 -15.58 19.85 55.97
N SER A 64 -16.12 19.94 54.75
CA SER A 64 -17.07 18.98 54.21
C SER A 64 -16.39 17.72 53.68
N ASN A 65 -17.11 16.58 53.67
CA ASN A 65 -16.64 15.33 53.03
C ASN A 65 -16.63 15.39 51.49
N GLN A 66 -17.01 16.52 50.87
CA GLN A 66 -17.02 16.67 49.42
C GLN A 66 -15.60 16.97 48.91
N LYS A 67 -15.13 16.14 47.97
CA LYS A 67 -13.80 16.24 47.36
C LYS A 67 -13.97 16.47 45.86
N LEU A 68 -13.29 17.48 45.33
CA LEU A 68 -13.17 17.69 43.88
C LEU A 68 -11.84 17.08 43.44
N ARG A 69 -11.78 16.53 42.24
CA ARG A 69 -10.59 15.88 41.72
C ARG A 69 -10.22 16.53 40.41
N ALA A 70 -8.94 16.85 40.24
CA ALA A 70 -8.37 17.29 38.98
C ALA A 70 -7.60 16.13 38.36
N ASP A 71 -7.76 15.92 37.06
CA ASP A 71 -7.03 14.87 36.33
C ASP A 71 -5.53 15.14 36.29
N LEU A 72 -5.15 16.41 36.12
CA LEU A 72 -3.77 16.85 36.10
C LEU A 72 -3.63 18.25 36.71
N VAL A 73 -2.63 18.41 37.56
CA VAL A 73 -2.20 19.69 38.12
C VAL A 73 -0.73 19.90 37.79
N ILE A 74 -0.38 21.14 37.41
CA ILE A 74 1.00 21.57 37.28
C ILE A 74 1.28 22.65 38.31
N TRP A 75 2.30 22.39 39.13
CA TRP A 75 2.78 23.32 40.14
C TRP A 75 3.61 24.44 39.51
N LYS A 76 3.60 25.61 40.13
CA LYS A 76 4.44 26.74 39.69
C LYS A 76 5.93 26.43 39.82
N ASP A 77 6.29 25.75 40.90
CA ASP A 77 7.66 25.39 41.26
C ASP A 77 7.68 24.09 42.08
N GLU A 78 8.88 23.59 42.38
CA GLU A 78 9.09 22.35 43.12
C GLU A 78 8.60 22.39 44.58
N LYS A 79 8.34 23.59 45.15
CA LYS A 79 7.81 23.71 46.52
C LYS A 79 6.35 23.29 46.60
N LYS A 80 5.64 23.24 45.46
CA LYS A 80 4.23 22.80 45.35
C LYS A 80 3.26 23.57 46.26
N GLU A 81 3.50 24.87 46.43
CA GLU A 81 2.64 25.75 47.22
C GLU A 81 1.53 26.40 46.38
N LYS A 82 1.83 26.69 45.10
CA LYS A 82 0.90 27.37 44.18
C LYS A 82 0.72 26.57 42.90
N VAL A 83 -0.54 26.38 42.52
CA VAL A 83 -0.92 25.73 41.26
C VAL A 83 -0.86 26.74 40.12
N GLU A 84 -0.14 26.39 39.06
CA GLU A 84 -0.07 27.20 37.85
C GLU A 84 -1.19 26.81 36.87
N ILE A 85 -1.34 25.50 36.64
CA ILE A 85 -2.34 24.92 35.73
C ILE A 85 -3.15 23.86 36.46
N ILE A 86 -4.46 23.92 36.29
CA ILE A 86 -5.38 22.80 36.53
C ILE A 86 -5.93 22.32 35.19
N ALA A 87 -5.95 21.02 34.96
CA ALA A 87 -6.50 20.43 33.75
C ALA A 87 -7.52 19.34 34.07
N GLU A 88 -8.62 19.39 33.31
CA GLU A 88 -9.68 18.40 33.30
C GLU A 88 -9.66 17.68 31.95
N VAL A 89 -9.51 16.36 31.99
CA VAL A 89 -9.39 15.52 30.80
C VAL A 89 -10.61 14.62 30.72
N LYS A 90 -11.27 14.58 29.57
CA LYS A 90 -12.46 13.74 29.39
C LYS A 90 -12.38 12.97 28.09
N LYS A 91 -13.11 11.85 28.05
CA LYS A 91 -13.47 11.20 26.78
C LYS A 91 -14.56 12.00 26.08
N ASN A 92 -14.60 11.94 24.75
CA ASN A 92 -15.67 12.54 23.96
C ASN A 92 -17.05 11.99 24.36
N GLY A 93 -18.02 12.84 24.70
CA GLY A 93 -19.36 12.43 25.15
C GLY A 93 -20.38 13.56 25.32
N LYS A 94 -21.68 13.24 25.38
CA LYS A 94 -22.83 14.20 25.39
C LYS A 94 -22.92 15.18 26.59
N HIS A 95 -21.95 15.19 27.50
CA HIS A 95 -21.93 16.05 28.69
C HIS A 95 -20.73 17.02 28.74
N LYS A 96 -20.35 17.56 27.57
CA LYS A 96 -19.17 18.41 27.31
C LYS A 96 -19.07 19.66 28.20
N GLU A 97 -20.19 20.37 28.42
CA GLU A 97 -20.20 21.65 29.14
C GLU A 97 -20.35 21.49 30.66
N LYS A 98 -21.01 20.43 31.12
CA LYS A 98 -21.27 20.22 32.56
C LYS A 98 -19.99 19.93 33.34
N ALA A 99 -19.06 19.15 32.80
CA ALA A 99 -17.81 18.81 33.52
C ALA A 99 -16.88 20.02 33.70
N ALA A 100 -16.71 20.84 32.65
CA ALA A 100 -15.88 22.04 32.74
C ALA A 100 -16.46 23.09 33.70
N ILE A 101 -17.78 23.32 33.65
CA ILE A 101 -18.47 24.26 34.53
C ILE A 101 -18.52 23.75 35.99
N LEU A 102 -18.66 22.45 36.21
CA LEU A 102 -18.84 21.87 37.56
C LEU A 102 -17.53 21.42 38.23
N GLN A 103 -16.44 21.20 37.48
CA GLN A 103 -15.17 20.70 38.04
C GLN A 103 -13.98 21.63 37.75
N LEU A 104 -13.75 22.00 36.48
CA LEU A 104 -12.60 22.82 36.10
C LEU A 104 -12.70 24.25 36.64
N GLU A 105 -13.81 24.94 36.41
CA GLU A 105 -14.00 26.32 36.88
C GLU A 105 -13.99 26.44 38.41
N PRO A 106 -14.70 25.58 39.18
CA PRO A 106 -14.62 25.59 40.63
C PRO A 106 -13.23 25.20 41.14
N GLY A 107 -12.60 24.19 40.56
CA GLY A 107 -11.24 23.75 40.92
C GLY A 107 -10.20 24.84 40.70
N LYS A 108 -10.27 25.56 39.57
CA LYS A 108 -9.40 26.71 39.27
C LYS A 108 -9.55 27.81 40.31
N LYS A 109 -10.79 28.13 40.72
CA LYS A 109 -11.08 29.13 41.76
C LYS A 109 -10.55 28.69 43.13
N LEU A 110 -10.82 27.44 43.53
CA LEU A 110 -10.41 26.90 44.84
C LEU A 110 -8.89 26.83 45.01
N LEU A 111 -8.17 26.43 43.95
CA LEU A 111 -6.70 26.35 43.97
C LEU A 111 -6.00 27.67 43.62
N ASN A 112 -6.77 28.72 43.32
CA ASN A 112 -6.27 29.99 42.79
C ASN A 112 -5.30 29.78 41.61
N ALA A 113 -5.62 28.82 40.74
CA ALA A 113 -4.79 28.45 39.61
C ALA A 113 -4.82 29.55 38.54
N LYS A 114 -3.66 29.88 37.95
CA LYS A 114 -3.54 30.93 36.92
C LYS A 114 -4.34 30.52 35.67
N TYR A 115 -4.15 29.29 35.22
CA TYR A 115 -4.76 28.74 34.01
C TYR A 115 -5.62 27.51 34.29
N GLY A 116 -6.72 27.37 33.55
CA GLY A 116 -7.53 26.15 33.50
C GLY A 116 -7.51 25.56 32.08
N ILE A 117 -7.29 24.25 31.95
CA ILE A 117 -7.31 23.56 30.66
C ILE A 117 -8.44 22.54 30.66
N TYR A 118 -9.27 22.58 29.63
CA TYR A 118 -10.15 21.48 29.29
C TYR A 118 -9.60 20.77 28.05
N PHE A 119 -9.49 19.45 28.11
CA PHE A 119 -8.88 18.66 27.04
C PHE A 119 -9.69 17.39 26.75
N ASP A 120 -10.12 17.23 25.50
CA ASP A 120 -10.72 16.00 24.97
C ASP A 120 -10.37 15.81 23.48
N ASP A 121 -10.89 14.74 22.87
CA ASP A 121 -10.65 14.38 21.46
C ASP A 121 -10.97 15.51 20.46
N GLU A 122 -11.87 16.44 20.77
CA GLU A 122 -12.42 17.43 19.83
C GLU A 122 -12.36 18.89 20.32
N ASN A 123 -12.43 19.13 21.63
CA ASN A 123 -12.63 20.42 22.26
C ASN A 123 -11.50 20.67 23.25
N ASN A 124 -10.68 21.66 22.94
CA ASN A 124 -9.49 21.95 23.71
C ASN A 124 -9.39 23.46 23.87
N TYR A 125 -9.51 23.95 25.10
CA TYR A 125 -9.50 25.39 25.35
C TYR A 125 -8.82 25.72 26.68
N LEU A 126 -8.36 26.97 26.72
CA LEU A 126 -7.73 27.60 27.86
C LEU A 126 -8.72 28.56 28.51
N LEU A 127 -8.84 28.48 29.83
CA LEU A 127 -9.53 29.44 30.67
C LEU A 127 -8.52 30.38 31.32
N TYR A 128 -8.65 31.67 31.03
CA TYR A 128 -7.86 32.74 31.63
C TYR A 128 -8.74 33.96 31.86
N ASN A 129 -8.70 34.56 33.06
CA ASN A 129 -9.53 35.71 33.44
C ASN A 129 -11.05 35.56 33.14
N ASN A 130 -11.61 34.36 33.28
CA ASN A 130 -13.01 33.98 32.96
C ASN A 130 -13.36 33.96 31.46
N ASP A 131 -12.41 34.24 30.58
CA ASP A 131 -12.58 34.12 29.14
C ASP A 131 -12.06 32.77 28.64
N LYS A 132 -12.66 32.30 27.53
CA LYS A 132 -12.24 31.11 26.80
C LYS A 132 -11.34 31.50 25.64
N TYR A 133 -10.20 30.84 25.55
CA TYR A 133 -9.22 31.02 24.48
C TYR A 133 -8.84 29.67 23.88
N SER A 134 -8.31 29.69 22.65
CA SER A 134 -7.62 28.53 22.10
C SER A 134 -6.50 28.08 23.04
N ILE A 135 -6.33 26.76 23.19
CA ILE A 135 -5.28 26.17 24.02
C ILE A 135 -3.86 26.60 23.58
N THR A 136 -3.69 27.01 22.32
CA THR A 136 -2.41 27.50 21.79
C THR A 136 -1.92 28.78 22.48
N LYS A 137 -2.84 29.58 23.03
CA LYS A 137 -2.53 30.80 23.81
C LYS A 137 -1.96 30.54 25.20
N LEU A 138 -1.90 29.28 25.64
CA LEU A 138 -1.21 28.92 26.89
C LEU A 138 0.27 29.32 26.76
N PRO A 139 0.83 30.10 27.69
CA PRO A 139 2.24 30.49 27.61
C PRO A 139 3.15 29.30 27.90
N ASP A 140 4.35 29.37 27.32
CA ASP A 140 5.46 28.49 27.68
C ASP A 140 5.83 28.67 29.16
N TYR A 141 6.40 27.65 29.78
CA TYR A 141 6.85 27.74 31.17
C TYR A 141 7.78 28.94 31.39
N GLY A 142 7.44 29.78 32.37
CA GLY A 142 8.19 30.99 32.70
C GLY A 142 7.78 32.27 31.97
N PHE A 143 6.81 32.21 31.04
CA PHE A 143 6.31 33.37 30.28
C PHE A 143 4.89 33.78 30.69
N ASP A 144 4.54 35.04 30.44
CA ASP A 144 3.19 35.58 30.71
C ASP A 144 2.22 35.40 29.53
N PHE A 145 0.93 35.45 29.83
CA PHE A 145 -0.13 35.34 28.83
C PHE A 145 0.00 36.45 27.78
N ASP A 146 -0.09 36.07 26.50
CA ASP A 146 0.04 36.98 25.33
C ASP A 146 1.40 37.71 25.20
N SER A 147 2.41 37.35 26.01
CA SER A 147 3.76 37.93 25.94
C SER A 147 4.54 37.51 24.69
N LYS A 148 4.11 36.43 24.04
CA LYS A 148 4.77 35.82 22.88
C LYS A 148 3.78 35.69 21.73
N LYS A 149 4.23 36.06 20.53
CA LYS A 149 3.50 35.84 19.28
C LYS A 149 3.34 34.34 19.03
N ILE A 150 2.15 33.93 18.59
CA ILE A 150 1.88 32.53 18.25
C ILE A 150 2.79 32.12 17.09
N ALA A 151 3.60 31.09 17.33
CA ALA A 151 4.45 30.47 16.34
C ALA A 151 3.89 29.12 15.92
N ILE A 152 4.39 28.56 14.82
CA ILE A 152 4.05 27.21 14.37
C ILE A 152 4.26 26.17 15.48
N ASN A 153 5.25 26.41 16.35
CA ASN A 153 5.58 25.54 17.47
C ASN A 153 4.46 25.42 18.52
N ASP A 154 3.59 26.43 18.61
CA ASP A 154 2.44 26.46 19.52
C ASP A 154 1.25 25.65 19.01
N LEU A 155 1.24 25.32 17.71
CA LEU A 155 0.15 24.61 17.05
C LEU A 155 0.17 23.09 17.30
N ARG A 156 -1.02 22.50 17.30
CA ARG A 156 -1.28 21.07 17.46
C ARG A 156 -1.23 20.34 16.12
N GLU A 157 -0.95 19.05 16.18
CA GLU A 157 -1.10 18.18 15.01
C GLU A 157 -2.57 17.81 14.85
N ILE A 158 -2.97 17.55 13.61
CA ILE A 158 -4.29 17.06 13.28
C ILE A 158 -4.27 15.56 13.52
N ASN A 159 -5.04 15.09 14.50
CA ASN A 159 -5.13 13.66 14.80
C ASN A 159 -6.38 13.01 14.17
N ASN A 160 -7.46 13.79 13.97
CA ASN A 160 -8.71 13.32 13.38
C ASN A 160 -9.15 14.27 12.27
N ILE A 161 -8.61 14.03 11.07
CA ILE A 161 -8.91 14.84 9.90
C ILE A 161 -10.36 14.73 9.44
N ASP A 162 -10.99 13.59 9.71
CA ASP A 162 -12.37 13.34 9.29
C ASP A 162 -13.34 14.24 10.03
N SER A 163 -13.21 14.31 11.35
CA SER A 163 -13.99 15.21 12.18
C SER A 163 -13.72 16.67 11.81
N LEU A 164 -12.44 17.04 11.62
CA LEU A 164 -12.07 18.39 11.22
C LEU A 164 -12.71 18.77 9.88
N TYR A 165 -12.54 17.94 8.85
CA TYR A 165 -13.08 18.18 7.52
C TYR A 165 -14.62 18.26 7.53
N SER A 166 -15.30 17.34 8.23
CA SER A 166 -16.76 17.39 8.37
C SER A 166 -17.24 18.67 9.05
N LYS A 167 -16.51 19.17 10.05
CA LYS A 167 -16.82 20.44 10.72
C LYS A 167 -16.67 21.63 9.76
N LEU A 168 -15.60 21.66 8.95
CA LEU A 168 -15.40 22.70 7.95
C LEU A 168 -16.49 22.68 6.86
N ASP A 169 -16.82 21.50 6.34
CA ASP A 169 -17.86 21.34 5.31
C ASP A 169 -19.22 21.78 5.85
N GLN A 170 -19.56 21.41 7.10
CA GLN A 170 -20.83 21.79 7.73
C GLN A 170 -20.95 23.32 7.92
N LEU A 171 -19.88 24.01 8.33
CA LEU A 171 -19.89 25.47 8.49
C LEU A 171 -20.26 26.19 7.19
N ALA A 172 -19.72 25.75 6.07
CA ALA A 172 -20.05 26.30 4.77
C ALA A 172 -21.42 25.80 4.26
N HIS A 173 -21.77 24.54 4.49
CA HIS A 173 -23.06 23.97 4.07
C HIS A 173 -24.25 24.68 4.70
N ASN A 174 -24.17 25.00 6.00
CA ASN A 174 -25.22 25.70 6.73
C ASN A 174 -25.55 27.11 6.18
N LYS A 175 -24.69 27.68 5.33
CA LYS A 175 -24.90 28.98 4.67
C LYS A 175 -25.32 28.85 3.20
N GLY A 176 -25.68 27.64 2.75
CA GLY A 176 -26.26 27.41 1.42
C GLY A 176 -25.25 27.30 0.27
N PHE A 177 -23.96 27.16 0.55
CA PHE A 177 -22.95 27.00 -0.50
C PHE A 177 -23.07 25.63 -1.19
N SER A 178 -23.04 25.62 -2.53
CA SER A 178 -23.00 24.40 -3.33
C SER A 178 -21.77 23.57 -2.99
N LYS A 179 -21.83 22.27 -3.26
CA LYS A 179 -20.76 21.33 -2.94
C LYS A 179 -19.41 21.81 -3.48
N GLU A 180 -19.35 22.24 -4.74
CA GLU A 180 -18.15 22.75 -5.41
C GLU A 180 -17.57 23.99 -4.73
N LYS A 181 -18.42 24.99 -4.47
CA LYS A 181 -18.02 26.24 -3.83
C LYS A 181 -17.47 26.02 -2.42
N ARG A 182 -17.98 25.02 -1.70
CA ARG A 182 -17.44 24.65 -0.38
C ARG A 182 -16.02 24.11 -0.49
N TYR A 183 -15.74 23.19 -1.42
CA TYR A 183 -14.38 22.68 -1.58
C TYR A 183 -13.40 23.75 -1.98
N GLU A 184 -13.74 24.52 -3.02
CA GLU A 184 -12.88 25.60 -3.50
C GLU A 184 -12.61 26.61 -2.38
N GLY A 185 -13.65 27.05 -1.68
CA GLY A 185 -13.55 27.95 -0.54
C GLY A 185 -12.69 27.42 0.61
N ILE A 186 -12.88 26.15 1.00
CA ILE A 186 -12.07 25.51 2.05
C ILE A 186 -10.61 25.40 1.60
N PHE A 187 -10.36 25.10 0.32
CA PHE A 187 -9.01 25.06 -0.23
C PHE A 187 -8.31 26.41 -0.17
N GLN A 188 -9.01 27.50 -0.50
CA GLN A 188 -8.46 28.86 -0.36
C GLN A 188 -7.99 29.13 1.09
N VAL A 189 -8.79 28.72 2.07
CA VAL A 189 -8.46 28.88 3.49
C VAL A 189 -7.27 28.03 3.91
N ILE A 190 -7.20 26.77 3.46
CA ILE A 190 -6.08 25.87 3.75
C ILE A 190 -4.80 26.36 3.09
N LEU A 191 -4.87 26.84 1.85
CA LEU A 191 -3.72 27.37 1.13
C LEU A 191 -3.15 28.62 1.83
N ALA A 192 -4.03 29.55 2.25
CA ALA A 192 -3.65 30.72 3.02
C ALA A 192 -3.00 30.35 4.35
N LYS A 193 -3.55 29.35 5.05
CA LYS A 193 -3.01 28.83 6.30
C LYS A 193 -1.64 28.18 6.11
N TYR A 194 -1.50 27.31 5.11
CA TYR A 194 -0.24 26.62 4.83
C TYR A 194 0.85 27.63 4.45
N TYR A 195 0.51 28.65 3.66
CA TYR A 195 1.40 29.76 3.34
C TYR A 195 1.84 30.52 4.60
N ASP A 196 0.92 30.81 5.52
CA ASP A 196 1.22 31.47 6.79
C ASP A 196 2.16 30.63 7.68
N GLU A 197 1.87 29.35 7.85
CA GLU A 197 2.71 28.42 8.61
C GLU A 197 4.14 28.37 8.06
N LYS A 198 4.28 28.42 6.72
CA LYS A 198 5.56 28.36 6.05
C LYS A 198 6.38 29.65 6.19
N TYR A 199 5.79 30.80 5.87
CA TYR A 199 6.53 32.07 5.75
C TYR A 199 6.49 32.93 7.01
N ASN A 200 5.50 32.72 7.87
CA ASN A 200 5.33 33.46 9.11
C ASN A 200 5.45 32.54 10.34
N SER A 201 6.24 31.47 10.25
CA SER A 201 6.37 30.41 11.27
C SER A 201 6.68 30.89 12.70
N LYS A 202 7.27 32.09 12.86
CA LYS A 202 7.57 32.71 14.16
C LYS A 202 6.50 33.70 14.65
N ASN A 203 5.55 34.10 13.80
CA ASN A 203 4.54 35.13 14.06
C ASN A 203 3.36 34.95 13.10
N LEU A 204 2.55 33.93 13.36
CA LEU A 204 1.43 33.57 12.52
C LEU A 204 0.42 34.71 12.39
N LYS A 205 -0.17 34.86 11.21
CA LYS A 205 -1.20 35.85 10.87
C LYS A 205 -2.57 35.22 10.71
N PHE A 206 -2.61 33.91 10.46
CA PHE A 206 -3.81 33.10 10.41
C PHE A 206 -4.30 32.83 11.85
N ILE A 207 -4.91 33.86 12.45
CA ILE A 207 -5.38 33.86 13.84
C ILE A 207 -6.73 34.55 13.88
N SER A 208 -7.66 34.02 14.67
CA SER A 208 -8.98 34.59 14.92
C SER A 208 -8.87 35.86 15.78
N ASN A 209 -9.28 36.98 15.20
CA ASN A 209 -9.37 38.30 15.82
C ASN A 209 -10.33 39.24 15.04
N LYS A 210 -10.38 40.53 15.39
CA LYS A 210 -11.24 41.53 14.72
C LYS A 210 -10.93 41.73 13.22
N ASN A 211 -9.71 41.41 12.78
CA ASN A 211 -9.24 41.57 11.39
C ASN A 211 -9.10 40.23 10.65
N THR A 212 -9.77 39.16 11.12
CA THR A 212 -9.61 37.79 10.59
C THR A 212 -9.75 37.71 9.08
N PHE A 213 -10.86 38.20 8.52
CA PHE A 213 -11.13 38.14 7.08
C PHE A 213 -10.11 38.90 6.24
N LYS A 214 -9.66 40.07 6.72
CA LYS A 214 -8.61 40.86 6.09
C LYS A 214 -7.29 40.09 6.08
N ASN A 215 -6.87 39.56 7.24
CA ASN A 215 -5.64 38.77 7.35
C ASN A 215 -5.67 37.55 6.42
N PHE A 216 -6.80 36.83 6.38
CA PHE A 216 -7.00 35.72 5.46
C PHE A 216 -6.86 36.16 4.00
N THR A 217 -7.54 37.24 3.59
CA THR A 217 -7.51 37.73 2.20
C THR A 217 -6.10 38.13 1.79
N ASP A 218 -5.36 38.81 2.67
CA ASP A 218 -3.97 39.19 2.43
C ASP A 218 -3.06 37.95 2.29
N LEU A 219 -3.24 36.95 3.16
CA LEU A 219 -2.49 35.68 3.11
C LEU A 219 -2.82 34.89 1.84
N TYR A 220 -4.09 34.80 1.47
CA TYR A 220 -4.52 34.10 0.27
C TYR A 220 -3.97 34.78 -0.99
N THR A 221 -4.03 36.10 -1.08
CA THR A 221 -3.48 36.87 -2.21
C THR A 221 -1.99 36.62 -2.37
N LYS A 222 -1.22 36.67 -1.26
CA LYS A 222 0.21 36.35 -1.27
C LYS A 222 0.49 34.91 -1.65
N SER A 223 -0.32 33.97 -1.17
CA SER A 223 -0.22 32.57 -1.53
C SER A 223 -0.43 32.38 -3.04
N MET A 224 -1.48 32.98 -3.60
CA MET A 224 -1.79 32.91 -5.03
C MET A 224 -0.67 33.46 -5.89
N GLN A 225 -0.15 34.65 -5.56
CA GLN A 225 0.99 35.24 -6.27
C GLN A 225 2.21 34.31 -6.21
N TYR A 226 2.50 33.75 -5.03
CA TYR A 226 3.62 32.85 -4.85
C TYR A 226 3.46 31.57 -5.69
N TYR A 227 2.28 30.94 -5.68
CA TYR A 227 2.03 29.65 -6.33
C TYR A 227 1.83 29.75 -7.86
N ASN A 228 1.28 30.85 -8.38
CA ASN A 228 1.07 31.05 -9.82
C ASN A 228 2.38 31.25 -10.60
N ILE A 229 3.46 31.75 -9.98
CA ILE A 229 4.72 32.08 -10.69
C ILE A 229 5.44 30.85 -11.27
N SER A 230 5.25 29.66 -10.70
CA SER A 230 6.01 28.45 -11.07
C SER A 230 5.16 27.30 -11.60
N SER A 231 3.86 27.51 -11.78
CA SER A 231 2.93 26.45 -12.18
C SER A 231 2.07 26.93 -13.35
N GLN A 232 1.69 26.00 -14.23
CA GLN A 232 0.70 26.26 -15.28
C GLN A 232 -0.74 26.36 -14.71
N ILE A 233 -0.89 26.41 -13.38
CA ILE A 233 -2.17 26.35 -12.69
C ILE A 233 -2.56 27.76 -12.27
N GLU A 234 -3.70 28.22 -12.77
CA GLU A 234 -4.29 29.49 -12.36
C GLU A 234 -5.22 29.28 -11.16
N LEU A 235 -4.82 29.80 -10.00
CA LEU A 235 -5.67 29.84 -8.81
C LEU A 235 -6.73 30.93 -8.92
N ASN A 236 -7.94 30.65 -8.44
CA ASN A 236 -9.05 31.60 -8.48
C ASN A 236 -8.81 32.79 -7.54
N SER A 237 -8.83 34.00 -8.09
CA SER A 237 -8.61 35.24 -7.33
C SER A 237 -9.84 35.68 -6.52
N GLN A 238 -11.03 35.20 -6.86
CA GLN A 238 -12.26 35.54 -6.14
C GLN A 238 -12.40 34.70 -4.88
N ILE A 239 -12.60 35.36 -3.73
CA ILE A 239 -12.93 34.67 -2.47
C ILE A 239 -14.34 34.07 -2.57
N ILE A 240 -14.43 32.75 -2.37
CA ILE A 240 -15.67 31.99 -2.60
C ILE A 240 -16.62 32.02 -1.40
N LEU A 241 -16.08 31.92 -0.18
CA LEU A 241 -16.89 31.88 1.05
C LEU A 241 -17.16 33.28 1.59
N SER A 242 -18.27 33.44 2.31
CA SER A 242 -18.60 34.69 2.98
C SER A 242 -17.72 34.93 4.21
N GLU A 243 -17.53 36.20 4.57
CA GLU A 243 -16.70 36.62 5.71
C GLU A 243 -17.05 35.90 7.02
N ASP A 244 -18.34 35.78 7.33
CA ASP A 244 -18.85 35.10 8.53
C ASP A 244 -18.49 33.60 8.57
N VAL A 245 -18.42 32.94 7.41
CA VAL A 245 -17.96 31.53 7.31
C VAL A 245 -16.45 31.44 7.47
N ILE A 246 -15.70 32.32 6.81
CA ILE A 246 -14.23 32.32 6.89
C ILE A 246 -13.76 32.56 8.32
N ASN A 247 -14.35 33.51 9.03
CA ASN A 247 -14.00 33.78 10.43
C ASN A 247 -14.17 32.53 11.32
N LYS A 248 -15.26 31.78 11.14
CA LYS A 248 -15.51 30.52 11.87
C LYS A 248 -14.54 29.40 11.48
N ILE A 249 -14.21 29.29 10.18
CA ILE A 249 -13.23 28.30 9.73
C ILE A 249 -11.84 28.64 10.29
N VAL A 250 -11.44 29.91 10.31
CA VAL A 250 -10.16 30.34 10.89
C VAL A 250 -10.11 30.04 12.39
N GLU A 251 -11.18 30.31 13.13
CA GLU A 251 -11.30 29.96 14.56
C GLU A 251 -11.09 28.46 14.82
N VAL A 252 -11.58 27.60 13.93
CA VAL A 252 -11.35 26.15 14.04
C VAL A 252 -9.93 25.76 13.64
N LEU A 253 -9.38 26.37 12.59
CA LEU A 253 -8.09 25.97 12.02
C LEU A 253 -6.88 26.61 12.69
N GLU A 254 -7.03 27.72 13.42
CA GLU A 254 -5.90 28.44 14.02
C GLU A 254 -5.11 27.59 15.02
N GLU A 255 -5.71 26.54 15.62
CA GLU A 255 -5.05 25.69 16.60
C GLU A 255 -4.22 24.54 16.00
N TYR A 256 -4.47 24.18 14.73
CA TYR A 256 -3.84 23.03 14.06
C TYR A 256 -2.70 23.47 13.15
N SER A 257 -1.69 22.64 12.94
CA SER A 257 -0.66 22.86 11.92
C SER A 257 -0.70 21.76 10.88
N PHE A 258 -0.87 22.14 9.61
CA PHE A 258 -0.75 21.22 8.49
C PHE A 258 0.69 20.75 8.30
N MET A 259 1.68 21.64 8.46
CA MET A 259 3.09 21.28 8.27
C MET A 259 3.63 20.30 9.31
N LYS A 260 3.08 20.29 10.53
CA LYS A 260 3.49 19.37 11.60
C LYS A 260 2.75 18.04 11.59
N SER A 261 1.53 18.02 11.08
CA SER A 261 0.65 16.84 11.14
C SER A 261 1.26 15.64 10.44
N ASP A 262 0.89 14.44 10.92
CA ASP A 262 1.28 13.20 10.27
C ASP A 262 0.82 13.19 8.82
N ILE A 263 1.65 12.57 8.00
CA ILE A 263 1.48 12.63 6.57
C ILE A 263 0.34 11.76 6.07
N GLY A 264 0.07 10.64 6.74
CA GLY A 264 -1.11 9.84 6.48
C GLY A 264 -2.39 10.63 6.77
N VAL A 265 -2.35 11.56 7.73
CA VAL A 265 -3.47 12.46 8.03
C VAL A 265 -3.67 13.47 6.91
N ILE A 266 -2.60 14.13 6.44
CA ILE A 266 -2.67 15.07 5.30
C ILE A 266 -3.07 14.35 4.01
N GLN A 267 -2.57 13.14 3.77
CA GLN A 267 -2.95 12.32 2.64
C GLN A 267 -4.41 11.88 2.73
N THR A 268 -4.90 11.53 3.92
CA THR A 268 -6.34 11.23 4.13
C THR A 268 -7.21 12.46 3.88
N PHE A 269 -6.76 13.65 4.32
CA PHE A 269 -7.40 14.92 3.98
C PHE A 269 -7.53 15.04 2.47
N PHE A 270 -6.40 14.93 1.77
CA PHE A 270 -6.32 15.06 0.33
C PHE A 270 -7.19 14.03 -0.40
N MET A 271 -7.18 12.76 0.01
CA MET A 271 -7.99 11.72 -0.62
C MET A 271 -9.49 12.02 -0.53
N LYS A 272 -9.96 12.54 0.61
CA LYS A 272 -11.37 12.92 0.80
C LYS A 272 -11.70 14.23 0.11
N PHE A 273 -10.81 15.21 0.26
CA PHE A 273 -10.97 16.54 -0.29
C PHE A 273 -10.90 16.52 -1.81
N GLY A 274 -9.83 15.97 -2.37
CA GLY A 274 -9.53 15.90 -3.81
C GLY A 274 -10.59 15.13 -4.60
N ALA A 275 -11.07 13.99 -4.08
CA ALA A 275 -12.10 13.21 -4.77
C ALA A 275 -13.40 14.01 -4.95
N ASN A 276 -13.75 14.80 -3.94
CA ASN A 276 -14.91 15.65 -4.03
C ASN A 276 -14.66 16.97 -4.78
N PHE A 277 -13.44 17.52 -4.70
CA PHE A 277 -13.03 18.73 -5.42
C PHE A 277 -13.04 18.51 -6.94
N LEU A 278 -12.57 17.35 -7.41
CA LEU A 278 -12.56 17.00 -8.83
C LEU A 278 -13.82 16.30 -9.34
N LYS A 279 -14.74 15.90 -8.46
CA LYS A 279 -15.89 15.04 -8.81
C LYS A 279 -15.50 13.73 -9.52
N LYS A 280 -14.32 13.18 -9.20
CA LYS A 280 -13.80 11.94 -9.78
C LYS A 280 -13.45 10.96 -8.67
N ASP A 281 -13.66 9.67 -8.95
CA ASP A 281 -13.07 8.64 -8.11
C ASP A 281 -11.55 8.69 -8.27
N LEU A 282 -10.85 9.08 -7.22
CA LEU A 282 -9.39 9.16 -7.21
C LEU A 282 -8.73 7.79 -7.09
N ALA A 283 -9.48 6.72 -6.79
CA ALA A 283 -8.92 5.38 -6.64
C ALA A 283 -8.23 4.87 -7.92
N GLN A 284 -8.56 5.44 -9.08
CA GLN A 284 -7.93 5.10 -10.38
C GLN A 284 -6.57 5.78 -10.60
N TYR A 285 -6.24 6.85 -9.86
CA TYR A 285 -5.01 7.62 -10.03
C TYR A 285 -3.98 7.38 -8.92
N TYR A 286 -4.26 6.46 -8.00
CA TYR A 286 -3.57 6.41 -6.72
C TYR A 286 -2.61 5.24 -6.58
N THR A 287 -1.40 5.55 -6.10
CA THR A 287 -0.44 4.52 -5.67
C THR A 287 -0.53 4.35 -4.16
N PRO A 288 -0.70 3.14 -3.61
CA PRO A 288 -0.82 2.96 -2.15
C PRO A 288 0.38 3.51 -1.35
N ILE A 289 0.11 4.24 -0.25
CA ILE A 289 1.14 4.88 0.61
C ILE A 289 2.28 3.93 0.99
N PRO A 290 2.03 2.69 1.43
CA PRO A 290 3.13 1.80 1.82
C PRO A 290 4.10 1.52 0.68
N ILE A 291 3.63 1.48 -0.57
CA ILE A 291 4.46 1.30 -1.77
C ILE A 291 5.25 2.57 -2.09
N ILE A 292 4.64 3.74 -1.97
CA ILE A 292 5.32 5.04 -2.15
C ILE A 292 6.47 5.17 -1.15
N LYS A 293 6.19 4.97 0.15
CA LYS A 293 7.20 5.05 1.22
C LYS A 293 8.30 4.02 1.02
N PHE A 294 7.93 2.80 0.62
CA PHE A 294 8.90 1.76 0.28
C PHE A 294 9.84 2.22 -0.84
N ILE A 295 9.33 2.65 -2.00
CA ILE A 295 10.16 3.10 -3.13
C ILE A 295 11.05 4.30 -2.74
N ALA A 296 10.48 5.29 -2.06
CA ALA A 296 11.23 6.46 -1.57
C ALA A 296 12.37 6.05 -0.62
N SER A 297 12.14 5.04 0.24
CA SER A 297 13.15 4.54 1.17
C SER A 297 14.36 3.89 0.49
N LEU A 298 14.20 3.38 -0.75
CA LEU A 298 15.28 2.70 -1.48
C LEU A 298 16.30 3.66 -2.08
N ILE A 299 15.88 4.86 -2.49
CA ILE A 299 16.72 5.76 -3.30
C ILE A 299 17.57 6.71 -2.46
N ASP A 300 18.81 6.98 -2.87
CA ASP A 300 19.70 7.95 -2.22
C ASP A 300 19.84 9.20 -3.11
N VAL A 301 19.07 10.24 -2.79
CA VAL A 301 18.97 11.47 -3.58
C VAL A 301 19.99 12.49 -3.07
N LYS A 302 20.83 12.99 -3.98
CA LYS A 302 21.72 14.12 -3.74
C LYS A 302 21.05 15.43 -4.13
N SER A 303 21.53 16.54 -3.58
CA SER A 303 20.93 17.87 -3.74
C SER A 303 20.81 18.36 -5.18
N ASN A 304 21.65 17.86 -6.10
CA ASN A 304 21.66 18.22 -7.52
C ASN A 304 20.98 17.18 -8.42
N ASN A 305 20.41 16.11 -7.87
CA ASN A 305 19.74 15.09 -8.68
C ASN A 305 18.38 15.59 -9.15
N ARG A 306 18.12 15.40 -10.46
CA ARG A 306 16.83 15.71 -11.08
C ARG A 306 15.96 14.47 -11.11
N ILE A 307 14.74 14.60 -10.61
CA ILE A 307 13.79 13.50 -10.43
C ILE A 307 12.53 13.84 -11.21
N ILE A 308 11.99 12.87 -11.96
CA ILE A 308 10.76 13.07 -12.71
C ILE A 308 9.77 11.92 -12.55
N ASP A 309 8.49 12.29 -12.49
CA ASP A 309 7.39 11.38 -12.80
C ASP A 309 6.70 11.83 -14.12
N PRO A 310 6.89 11.10 -15.24
CA PRO A 310 6.32 11.44 -16.54
C PRO A 310 4.85 10.99 -16.71
N ALA A 311 4.25 10.34 -15.72
CA ALA A 311 2.83 9.96 -15.70
C ALA A 311 2.28 10.21 -14.29
N GLY A 312 2.41 11.45 -13.85
CA GLY A 312 2.44 11.78 -12.43
C GLY A 312 1.12 11.65 -11.68
N GLY A 313 -0.03 11.64 -12.36
CA GLY A 313 -1.34 11.45 -11.72
C GLY A 313 -1.59 12.39 -10.55
N SER A 314 -1.52 11.88 -9.33
CA SER A 314 -1.73 12.63 -8.09
C SER A 314 -0.45 13.21 -7.46
N GLY A 315 0.72 13.02 -8.09
CA GLY A 315 2.02 13.48 -7.60
C GLY A 315 2.61 12.67 -6.45
N ASP A 316 2.04 11.51 -6.17
CA ASP A 316 2.32 10.65 -5.01
C ASP A 316 3.81 10.27 -4.83
N PHE A 317 4.52 9.87 -5.89
CA PHE A 317 5.93 9.51 -5.75
C PHE A 317 6.81 10.70 -5.39
N LEU A 318 6.57 11.85 -6.03
CA LEU A 318 7.31 13.07 -5.74
C LEU A 318 7.02 13.58 -4.34
N VAL A 319 5.76 13.44 -3.87
CA VAL A 319 5.40 13.65 -2.46
C VAL A 319 6.24 12.75 -1.57
N GLY A 320 6.29 11.44 -1.82
CA GLY A 320 7.10 10.49 -1.06
C GLY A 320 8.59 10.89 -0.94
N ILE A 321 9.16 11.47 -1.99
CA ILE A 321 10.53 12.02 -1.96
C ILE A 321 10.61 13.26 -1.07
N LEU A 322 9.68 14.21 -1.20
CA LEU A 322 9.61 15.37 -0.31
C LEU A 322 9.53 14.95 1.17
N GLU A 323 8.74 13.92 1.49
CA GLU A 323 8.62 13.43 2.86
C GLU A 323 9.95 12.92 3.39
N LYS A 324 10.63 12.06 2.61
CA LYS A 324 11.89 11.44 3.01
C LYS A 324 12.94 12.49 3.37
N TYR A 325 13.00 13.57 2.60
CA TYR A 325 14.02 14.62 2.78
C TYR A 325 13.53 15.87 3.51
N LYS A 326 12.30 15.87 4.07
CA LYS A 326 11.68 17.06 4.71
C LYS A 326 12.53 17.72 5.79
N ASN A 327 13.28 16.92 6.54
CA ASN A 327 14.16 17.38 7.62
C ASN A 327 15.64 17.44 7.23
N SER A 328 15.97 17.27 5.95
CA SER A 328 17.34 17.34 5.43
C SER A 328 17.74 18.78 5.11
N ASP A 329 19.00 19.14 5.32
CA ASP A 329 19.57 20.42 4.88
C ASP A 329 19.50 20.59 3.35
N THR A 330 19.40 19.49 2.60
CA THR A 330 19.28 19.49 1.14
C THR A 330 17.84 19.64 0.62
N PHE A 331 16.85 19.73 1.51
CA PHE A 331 15.42 19.72 1.15
C PHE A 331 15.06 20.76 0.09
N SER A 332 15.50 22.01 0.27
CA SER A 332 15.19 23.11 -0.66
C SER A 332 15.71 22.84 -2.08
N LEU A 333 16.90 22.26 -2.20
CA LEU A 333 17.53 21.95 -3.49
C LEU A 333 16.87 20.72 -4.16
N ILE A 334 16.57 19.68 -3.38
CA ILE A 334 15.86 18.49 -3.87
C ILE A 334 14.50 18.90 -4.43
N LYS A 335 13.77 19.72 -3.66
CA LYS A 335 12.46 20.23 -4.03
C LYS A 335 12.47 20.91 -5.40
N GLU A 336 13.42 21.81 -5.65
CA GLU A 336 13.54 22.55 -6.91
C GLU A 336 13.85 21.66 -8.13
N ASN A 337 14.40 20.46 -7.88
CA ASN A 337 14.78 19.48 -8.89
C ASN A 337 13.75 18.36 -9.09
N LEU A 338 12.56 18.47 -8.48
CA LEU A 338 11.42 17.60 -8.79
C LEU A 338 10.72 18.11 -10.06
N HIS A 339 10.31 17.17 -10.91
CA HIS A 339 9.62 17.44 -12.17
C HIS A 339 8.41 16.52 -12.29
N TYR A 340 7.30 17.08 -12.76
CA TYR A 340 6.03 16.38 -12.88
C TYR A 340 5.44 16.64 -14.26
N TRP A 341 5.05 15.58 -14.96
CA TRP A 341 4.26 15.68 -16.19
C TRP A 341 3.01 14.81 -16.13
N ASP A 342 1.91 15.34 -16.66
CA ASP A 342 0.71 14.57 -16.95
C ASP A 342 -0.07 15.22 -18.09
N LEU A 343 -0.88 14.43 -18.80
CA LEU A 343 -1.71 14.89 -19.90
C LEU A 343 -2.94 15.68 -19.39
N SER A 344 -3.48 15.29 -18.23
CA SER A 344 -4.75 15.78 -17.72
C SER A 344 -4.58 17.03 -16.85
N GLU A 345 -5.28 18.11 -17.19
CA GLU A 345 -5.34 19.32 -16.35
C GLU A 345 -5.88 19.02 -14.94
N ASP A 346 -6.82 18.09 -14.81
CA ASP A 346 -7.34 17.66 -13.50
C ASP A 346 -6.25 16.99 -12.66
N ALA A 347 -5.43 16.12 -13.27
CA ALA A 347 -4.30 15.48 -12.60
C ALA A 347 -3.28 16.52 -12.14
N LEU A 348 -2.98 17.53 -12.95
CA LEU A 348 -2.13 18.64 -12.56
C LEU A 348 -2.65 19.37 -11.32
N LYS A 349 -3.94 19.71 -11.29
CA LYS A 349 -4.57 20.38 -10.13
C LYS A 349 -4.44 19.51 -8.88
N VAL A 350 -4.64 18.21 -9.00
CA VAL A 350 -4.50 17.23 -7.91
C VAL A 350 -3.06 17.17 -7.40
N ALA A 351 -2.11 16.94 -8.29
CA ALA A 351 -0.70 16.86 -7.94
C ALA A 351 -0.20 18.15 -7.30
N PHE A 352 -0.63 19.30 -7.84
CA PHE A 352 -0.31 20.59 -7.24
C PHE A 352 -0.81 20.71 -5.81
N ILE A 353 -2.09 20.41 -5.54
CA ILE A 353 -2.62 20.44 -4.18
C ILE A 353 -1.83 19.48 -3.28
N ASN A 354 -1.57 18.27 -3.76
CA ASN A 354 -0.86 17.25 -2.99
C ASN A 354 0.57 17.69 -2.62
N MET A 355 1.34 18.12 -3.62
CA MET A 355 2.72 18.57 -3.45
C MET A 355 2.83 19.85 -2.63
N VAL A 356 1.83 20.75 -2.71
CA VAL A 356 1.78 21.94 -1.85
C VAL A 356 1.64 21.52 -0.39
N LEU A 357 0.66 20.67 -0.06
CA LEU A 357 0.38 20.24 1.30
C LEU A 357 1.53 19.45 1.96
N HIS A 358 2.38 18.79 1.15
CA HIS A 358 3.43 17.90 1.63
C HIS A 358 4.85 18.49 1.64
N GLY A 359 5.04 19.74 1.22
CA GLY A 359 6.38 20.34 1.19
C GLY A 359 6.58 21.51 0.25
N ASP A 360 5.51 22.00 -0.40
CA ASP A 360 5.56 23.04 -1.44
C ASP A 360 6.40 22.60 -2.65
N GLY A 361 6.23 21.37 -3.13
CA GLY A 361 6.90 20.80 -4.31
C GLY A 361 6.43 21.35 -5.67
N ARG A 362 5.94 22.59 -5.73
CA ARG A 362 5.27 23.18 -6.90
C ARG A 362 6.14 23.39 -8.15
N THR A 363 7.42 23.04 -8.11
CA THR A 363 8.36 23.39 -9.17
C THR A 363 8.25 22.38 -10.31
N ASN A 364 8.21 22.88 -11.55
CA ASN A 364 8.25 22.11 -12.79
C ASN A 364 7.07 21.12 -13.01
N ILE A 365 5.84 21.55 -12.65
CA ILE A 365 4.59 20.87 -13.03
C ILE A 365 4.20 21.34 -14.44
N GLU A 366 4.22 20.44 -15.42
CA GLU A 366 3.90 20.75 -16.82
C GLU A 366 2.77 19.84 -17.35
N GLN A 367 1.80 20.41 -18.06
CA GLN A 367 0.80 19.64 -18.78
C GLN A 367 1.40 19.17 -20.11
N LEU A 368 1.62 17.87 -20.23
CA LEU A 368 2.37 17.30 -21.34
C LEU A 368 1.94 15.85 -21.62
N ASP A 369 1.73 15.52 -22.89
CA ASP A 369 1.74 14.13 -23.34
C ASP A 369 3.19 13.62 -23.42
N SER A 370 3.61 12.85 -22.42
CA SER A 370 4.95 12.27 -22.36
C SER A 370 5.27 11.35 -23.53
N ILE A 371 4.27 10.66 -24.10
CA ILE A 371 4.45 9.71 -25.19
C ILE A 371 4.60 10.44 -26.53
N GLU A 372 3.74 11.43 -26.80
CA GLU A 372 3.80 12.26 -28.01
C GLU A 372 5.05 13.15 -28.02
N ARG A 373 5.47 13.68 -26.86
CA ARG A 373 6.67 14.53 -26.71
C ARG A 373 7.94 13.72 -26.47
N PHE A 374 8.19 12.78 -27.37
CA PHE A 374 9.25 11.77 -27.26
C PHE A 374 10.68 12.33 -27.12
N ASP A 375 10.99 13.44 -27.78
CA ASP A 375 12.35 14.03 -27.76
C ASP A 375 12.57 15.05 -26.63
N TYR A 376 11.52 15.42 -25.90
CA TYR A 376 11.59 16.46 -24.88
C TYR A 376 12.39 16.01 -23.64
N LYS A 377 13.38 16.81 -23.24
CA LYS A 377 14.26 16.59 -22.06
C LYS A 377 14.83 15.15 -21.94
N ASN A 378 15.18 14.54 -23.07
CA ASN A 378 15.95 13.28 -23.04
C ASN A 378 17.29 13.47 -22.32
N ASN A 379 17.79 12.42 -21.68
CA ASN A 379 19.05 12.41 -20.93
C ASN A 379 19.19 13.52 -19.88
N SER A 380 18.09 13.91 -19.24
CA SER A 380 18.05 15.08 -18.34
C SER A 380 17.86 14.73 -16.86
N PHE A 381 17.48 13.49 -16.54
CA PHE A 381 17.07 13.10 -15.19
C PHE A 381 17.97 12.02 -14.59
N ASP A 382 18.24 12.12 -13.30
CA ASP A 382 18.99 11.12 -12.54
C ASP A 382 18.08 10.00 -12.05
N TYR A 383 16.81 10.33 -11.76
CA TYR A 383 15.78 9.36 -11.40
C TYR A 383 14.49 9.59 -12.20
N VAL A 384 13.90 8.50 -12.67
CA VAL A 384 12.52 8.46 -13.17
C VAL A 384 11.75 7.49 -12.27
N ILE A 385 10.70 7.95 -11.60
CA ILE A 385 9.88 7.14 -10.69
C ILE A 385 8.44 7.31 -11.11
N THR A 386 7.79 6.23 -11.52
CA THR A 386 6.47 6.37 -12.17
C THR A 386 5.61 5.11 -12.11
N ASN A 387 4.30 5.33 -12.12
CA ASN A 387 3.27 4.30 -12.23
C ASN A 387 2.39 4.66 -13.43
N PRO A 388 2.83 4.33 -14.66
CA PRO A 388 2.14 4.75 -15.87
C PRO A 388 0.77 4.06 -16.00
N PRO A 389 -0.14 4.60 -16.81
CA PRO A 389 -1.37 3.90 -17.15
C PRO A 389 -1.06 2.55 -17.82
N PHE A 390 -1.66 1.48 -17.31
CA PHE A 390 -1.56 0.13 -17.86
C PHE A 390 -2.92 -0.59 -17.85
N GLY A 391 -3.04 -1.64 -18.66
CA GLY A 391 -4.26 -2.40 -18.86
C GLY A 391 -4.57 -2.63 -20.34
N SER A 392 -5.37 -3.65 -20.63
CA SER A 392 -5.72 -4.02 -22.02
C SER A 392 -6.48 -2.93 -22.78
N LYS A 393 -7.09 -2.01 -22.04
CA LYS A 393 -7.84 -0.85 -22.55
C LYS A 393 -6.99 0.41 -22.72
N THR A 394 -5.77 0.44 -22.18
CA THR A 394 -4.90 1.62 -22.26
C THR A 394 -3.99 1.52 -23.49
N LYS A 395 -4.59 1.62 -24.68
CA LYS A 395 -3.84 1.72 -25.94
C LYS A 395 -3.67 3.19 -26.30
N TRP A 396 -2.48 3.54 -26.76
CA TRP A 396 -2.20 4.86 -27.29
C TRP A 396 -2.69 4.97 -28.74
N ASP A 397 -3.45 6.02 -29.02
CA ASP A 397 -4.08 6.31 -30.31
C ASP A 397 -3.44 7.52 -31.03
N GLY A 398 -2.28 7.99 -30.54
CA GLY A 398 -1.53 9.09 -31.14
C GLY A 398 -0.84 8.75 -32.47
N SER A 399 0.05 9.63 -32.90
CA SER A 399 0.54 9.62 -34.28
C SER A 399 1.39 8.39 -34.62
N ASN A 400 1.16 7.81 -35.80
CA ASN A 400 1.97 6.70 -36.31
C ASN A 400 3.44 7.10 -36.56
N GLU A 401 3.73 8.38 -36.73
CA GLU A 401 5.09 8.91 -36.90
C GLU A 401 5.90 8.84 -35.60
N ILE A 402 5.32 9.29 -34.50
CA ILE A 402 5.94 9.14 -33.17
C ILE A 402 6.07 7.65 -32.81
N MET A 403 5.08 6.81 -33.15
CA MET A 403 5.17 5.36 -32.90
C MET A 403 6.41 4.71 -33.55
N LYS A 404 6.80 5.16 -34.75
CA LYS A 404 8.01 4.65 -35.44
C LYS A 404 9.30 4.93 -34.67
N GLN A 405 9.29 5.89 -33.73
CA GLN A 405 10.47 6.25 -32.94
C GLN A 405 10.68 5.31 -31.75
N TYR A 406 9.63 4.60 -31.30
CA TYR A 406 9.70 3.61 -30.23
C TYR A 406 10.25 2.28 -30.75
N LYS A 407 11.48 1.96 -30.35
CA LYS A 407 12.18 0.73 -30.73
C LYS A 407 11.66 -0.50 -29.98
N ILE A 408 11.09 -0.32 -28.79
CA ILE A 408 10.55 -1.43 -28.00
C ILE A 408 9.40 -2.17 -28.71
N VAL A 409 8.64 -1.48 -29.57
CA VAL A 409 7.51 -2.02 -30.34
C VAL A 409 7.79 -2.09 -31.85
N GLU A 410 9.05 -1.97 -32.27
CA GLU A 410 9.43 -1.90 -33.70
C GLU A 410 8.90 -3.08 -34.52
N ASN A 411 8.98 -4.30 -33.97
CA ASN A 411 8.49 -5.54 -34.59
C ASN A 411 7.09 -5.96 -34.11
N GLU A 412 6.51 -5.22 -33.15
CA GLU A 412 5.26 -5.55 -32.47
C GLU A 412 4.30 -4.36 -32.53
N LYS A 413 4.23 -3.68 -33.69
CA LYS A 413 3.49 -2.41 -33.87
C LYS A 413 1.99 -2.47 -33.55
N ALA A 414 1.42 -3.68 -33.46
CA ALA A 414 0.04 -3.90 -33.01
C ALA A 414 -0.13 -3.68 -31.50
N ASN A 415 0.96 -3.78 -30.73
CA ASN A 415 0.96 -3.58 -29.30
C ASN A 415 1.28 -2.11 -28.97
N LYS A 416 0.21 -1.33 -28.79
CA LYS A 416 0.27 0.09 -28.44
C LYS A 416 -0.05 0.34 -26.97
N GLU A 417 0.16 -0.64 -26.10
CA GLU A 417 -0.11 -0.47 -24.67
C GLU A 417 0.79 0.62 -24.08
N LEU A 418 0.17 1.58 -23.39
CA LEU A 418 0.88 2.74 -22.82
C LEU A 418 2.02 2.32 -21.88
N GLY A 419 1.79 1.32 -21.02
CA GLY A 419 2.82 0.81 -20.11
C GLY A 419 4.11 0.40 -20.82
N ILE A 420 4.02 -0.19 -22.01
CA ILE A 420 5.20 -0.60 -22.80
C ILE A 420 5.94 0.62 -23.34
N LEU A 421 5.22 1.61 -23.89
CA LEU A 421 5.82 2.84 -24.41
C LEU A 421 6.50 3.65 -23.29
N PHE A 422 5.89 3.67 -22.09
CA PHE A 422 6.48 4.34 -20.93
C PHE A 422 7.79 3.72 -20.46
N ILE A 423 8.06 2.43 -20.69
CA ILE A 423 9.38 1.82 -20.41
C ILE A 423 10.47 2.54 -21.21
N GLU A 424 10.34 2.57 -22.53
CA GLU A 424 11.32 3.21 -23.40
C GLU A 424 11.37 4.72 -23.16
N ARG A 425 10.21 5.38 -23.02
CA ARG A 425 10.15 6.81 -22.76
C ARG A 425 10.93 7.18 -21.50
N SER A 426 10.70 6.45 -20.42
CA SER A 426 11.34 6.67 -19.12
C SER A 426 12.85 6.43 -19.19
N ILE A 427 13.31 5.38 -19.86
CA ILE A 427 14.75 5.15 -20.06
C ILE A 427 15.40 6.26 -20.91
N LYS A 428 14.69 6.82 -21.90
CA LYS A 428 15.21 7.95 -22.69
C LYS A 428 15.35 9.24 -21.89
N LEU A 429 14.48 9.49 -20.91
CA LEU A 429 14.57 10.64 -20.01
C LEU A 429 15.82 10.58 -19.11
N LEU A 430 16.27 9.38 -18.75
CA LEU A 430 17.42 9.18 -17.87
C LEU A 430 18.75 9.62 -18.50
N LYS A 431 19.59 10.30 -17.72
CA LYS A 431 21.03 10.43 -17.96
C LYS A 431 21.70 9.05 -17.93
N GLU A 432 22.93 8.98 -18.43
CA GLU A 432 23.78 7.82 -18.18
C GLU A 432 23.94 7.57 -16.67
N ASN A 433 23.87 6.31 -16.25
CA ASN A 433 23.79 5.86 -14.86
C ASN A 433 22.52 6.26 -14.09
N GLY A 434 21.54 6.90 -14.75
CA GLY A 434 20.26 7.22 -14.14
C GLY A 434 19.44 5.97 -13.79
N ILE A 435 18.51 6.11 -12.86
CA ILE A 435 17.71 5.01 -12.31
C ILE A 435 16.23 5.19 -12.67
N LEU A 436 15.66 4.16 -13.28
CA LEU A 436 14.22 4.00 -13.48
C LEU A 436 13.66 3.11 -12.37
N ILE A 437 12.60 3.55 -11.72
CA ILE A 437 11.73 2.73 -10.88
C ILE A 437 10.32 2.85 -11.47
N ILE A 438 9.80 1.75 -12.01
CA ILE A 438 8.53 1.76 -12.74
C ILE A 438 7.63 0.61 -12.29
N ILE A 439 6.34 0.91 -12.09
CA ILE A 439 5.33 -0.10 -11.75
C ILE A 439 4.63 -0.56 -13.04
N LEU A 440 4.64 -1.87 -13.30
CA LEU A 440 4.11 -2.43 -14.55
C LEU A 440 3.40 -3.77 -14.31
N PRO A 441 2.51 -4.22 -15.23
CA PRO A 441 1.94 -5.55 -15.17
C PRO A 441 3.00 -6.67 -15.22
N SER A 442 2.92 -7.64 -14.30
CA SER A 442 3.97 -8.67 -14.16
C SER A 442 4.18 -9.54 -15.41
N GLY A 443 3.14 -9.74 -16.21
CA GLY A 443 3.28 -10.53 -17.44
C GLY A 443 4.14 -9.87 -18.52
N TYR A 444 4.49 -8.58 -18.41
CA TYR A 444 5.54 -7.98 -19.25
C TYR A 444 6.90 -8.65 -18.99
N MET A 445 7.15 -9.09 -17.74
CA MET A 445 8.37 -9.78 -17.33
C MET A 445 8.23 -11.33 -17.37
N ASN A 446 6.99 -11.84 -17.41
CA ASN A 446 6.73 -13.28 -17.25
C ASN A 446 6.20 -14.02 -18.49
N ASN A 447 5.50 -13.33 -19.41
CA ASN A 447 4.84 -14.01 -20.52
C ASN A 447 5.79 -14.17 -21.70
N SER A 448 5.88 -15.38 -22.27
CA SER A 448 6.74 -15.71 -23.41
C SER A 448 6.44 -14.85 -24.65
N SER A 449 5.16 -14.54 -24.92
CA SER A 449 4.73 -13.67 -26.03
C SER A 449 5.22 -12.22 -25.92
N MET A 450 5.69 -11.80 -24.75
CA MET A 450 6.15 -10.43 -24.49
C MET A 450 7.68 -10.35 -24.29
N SER A 451 8.43 -11.35 -24.78
CA SER A 451 9.89 -11.43 -24.65
C SER A 451 10.62 -10.22 -25.25
N PHE A 452 10.04 -9.54 -26.24
CA PHE A 452 10.58 -8.32 -26.83
C PHE A 452 10.78 -7.19 -25.81
N ILE A 453 9.92 -7.08 -24.78
CA ILE A 453 10.06 -6.10 -23.70
C ILE A 453 11.34 -6.39 -22.91
N ARG A 454 11.56 -7.65 -22.55
CA ARG A 454 12.71 -8.09 -21.77
C ARG A 454 14.00 -7.97 -22.57
N ASN A 455 13.96 -8.31 -23.86
CA ASN A 455 15.07 -8.05 -24.78
C ASN A 455 15.44 -6.56 -24.84
N TYR A 456 14.48 -5.66 -24.75
CA TYR A 456 14.75 -4.23 -24.67
C TYR A 456 15.36 -3.84 -23.32
N CYS A 457 14.76 -4.25 -22.20
CA CYS A 457 15.23 -3.93 -20.85
C CYS A 457 16.64 -4.47 -20.57
N LEU A 458 16.95 -5.70 -21.01
CA LEU A 458 18.24 -6.37 -20.80
C LEU A 458 19.42 -5.74 -21.56
N LYS A 459 19.17 -4.76 -22.45
CA LYS A 459 20.20 -3.89 -23.02
C LYS A 459 20.85 -3.01 -21.95
N TYR A 460 20.12 -2.73 -20.88
CA TYR A 460 20.57 -1.99 -19.71
C TYR A 460 20.70 -2.93 -18.50
N ARG A 461 21.15 -2.41 -17.35
CA ARG A 461 21.21 -3.20 -16.13
C ARG A 461 19.89 -3.20 -15.39
N ILE A 462 19.25 -4.37 -15.30
CA ILE A 462 18.13 -4.58 -14.38
C ILE A 462 18.72 -4.74 -12.97
N ILE A 463 18.28 -3.90 -12.05
CA ILE A 463 18.74 -3.92 -10.65
C ILE A 463 17.85 -4.84 -9.82
N ALA A 464 16.52 -4.69 -10.00
CA ALA A 464 15.55 -5.46 -9.25
C ALA A 464 14.25 -5.68 -10.01
N ASP A 465 13.57 -6.77 -9.67
CA ASP A 465 12.18 -7.03 -10.01
C ASP A 465 11.44 -7.54 -8.76
N ILE A 466 10.48 -6.76 -8.26
CA ILE A 466 9.74 -7.06 -7.02
C ILE A 466 8.28 -7.30 -7.36
N SER A 467 7.83 -8.55 -7.23
CA SER A 467 6.48 -8.95 -7.64
C SER A 467 5.44 -8.73 -6.55
N LEU A 468 4.54 -7.78 -6.77
CA LEU A 468 3.51 -7.41 -5.80
C LEU A 468 2.34 -8.40 -5.84
N PRO A 469 1.61 -8.56 -4.72
CA PRO A 469 0.48 -9.47 -4.67
C PRO A 469 -0.65 -9.02 -5.61
N PRO A 470 -1.43 -9.96 -6.19
CA PRO A 470 -2.57 -9.62 -7.04
C PRO A 470 -3.57 -8.70 -6.32
N GLY A 471 -4.03 -7.66 -7.02
CA GLY A 471 -4.96 -6.67 -6.46
C GLY A 471 -4.31 -5.51 -5.71
N ALA A 472 -2.97 -5.45 -5.63
CA ALA A 472 -2.26 -4.28 -5.09
C ALA A 472 -2.68 -2.96 -5.77
N PHE A 473 -3.00 -3.00 -7.07
CA PHE A 473 -3.51 -1.87 -7.86
C PHE A 473 -4.84 -2.23 -8.51
N LYS A 474 -5.95 -1.91 -7.85
CA LYS A 474 -7.31 -2.18 -8.37
C LYS A 474 -7.78 -1.19 -9.43
N GLY A 475 -7.14 -0.02 -9.55
CA GLY A 475 -7.53 1.06 -10.45
C GLY A 475 -7.25 0.81 -11.95
N ALA A 476 -6.43 -0.18 -12.30
CA ALA A 476 -5.83 -0.33 -13.62
C ALA A 476 -6.23 -1.65 -14.35
N ASP A 477 -7.52 -1.99 -14.31
CA ASP A 477 -8.11 -3.28 -14.70
C ASP A 477 -8.05 -4.37 -13.60
N THR A 478 -9.14 -5.12 -13.49
CA THR A 478 -9.47 -6.09 -12.44
C THR A 478 -8.33 -7.04 -12.05
N GLY A 479 -7.69 -6.78 -10.90
CA GLY A 479 -6.86 -7.76 -10.20
C GLY A 479 -5.52 -8.11 -10.86
N VAL A 480 -5.06 -7.31 -11.83
CA VAL A 480 -3.79 -7.54 -12.52
C VAL A 480 -2.64 -7.52 -11.53
N LYS A 481 -1.79 -8.56 -11.59
CA LYS A 481 -0.54 -8.62 -10.82
C LYS A 481 0.47 -7.63 -11.42
N THR A 482 1.18 -6.92 -10.54
CA THR A 482 2.13 -5.85 -10.93
C THR A 482 3.47 -6.08 -10.28
N ASP A 483 4.52 -5.58 -10.92
CA ASP A 483 5.89 -5.64 -10.46
C ASP A 483 6.47 -4.22 -10.32
N ILE A 484 7.34 -4.01 -9.33
CA ILE A 484 8.21 -2.83 -9.26
C ILE A 484 9.52 -3.21 -9.95
N LEU A 485 9.70 -2.70 -11.17
CA LEU A 485 10.89 -2.93 -11.97
C LEU A 485 11.88 -1.78 -11.77
N ILE A 486 13.13 -2.11 -11.44
CA ILE A 486 14.21 -1.15 -11.26
C ILE A 486 15.28 -1.39 -12.32
N ILE A 487 15.53 -0.37 -13.15
CA ILE A 487 16.55 -0.41 -14.21
C ILE A 487 17.51 0.74 -14.01
N LYS A 488 18.81 0.46 -14.14
CA LYS A 488 19.83 1.50 -14.25
C LYS A 488 20.26 1.61 -15.70
N LYS A 489 20.26 2.84 -16.23
CA LYS A 489 20.72 3.14 -17.60
C LYS A 489 22.24 3.07 -17.65
N GLU A 490 22.74 1.84 -17.64
CA GLU A 490 24.14 1.49 -17.80
C GLU A 490 24.20 0.18 -18.59
N ILE A 491 25.19 0.06 -19.47
CA ILE A 491 25.41 -1.14 -20.26
C ILE A 491 26.54 -1.93 -19.60
N LEU A 492 26.27 -3.21 -19.28
CA LEU A 492 27.25 -4.11 -18.69
C LEU A 492 27.47 -5.33 -19.59
N ASP A 493 28.73 -5.54 -19.98
CA ASP A 493 29.16 -6.72 -20.74
C ASP A 493 29.27 -7.97 -19.85
N LYS A 494 29.57 -7.78 -18.56
CA LYS A 494 29.69 -8.87 -17.59
C LYS A 494 28.32 -9.31 -17.08
N ASP A 495 28.25 -10.57 -16.68
CA ASP A 495 27.09 -11.09 -15.96
C ASP A 495 26.94 -10.37 -14.61
N TYR A 496 25.70 -10.24 -14.15
CA TYR A 496 25.37 -9.52 -12.91
C TYR A 496 24.16 -10.14 -12.23
N LYS A 497 24.07 -9.91 -10.91
CA LYS A 497 22.92 -10.32 -10.09
C LYS A 497 21.80 -9.29 -10.21
N ILE A 498 20.57 -9.79 -10.30
CA ILE A 498 19.31 -9.05 -10.25
C ILE A 498 18.64 -9.41 -8.93
N PHE A 499 18.23 -8.41 -8.15
CA PHE A 499 17.49 -8.61 -6.91
C PHE A 499 16.04 -8.99 -7.20
N VAL A 500 15.51 -9.97 -6.47
CA VAL A 500 14.14 -10.48 -6.70
C VAL A 500 13.45 -10.72 -5.38
N GLU A 501 12.22 -10.24 -5.24
CA GLU A 501 11.38 -10.47 -4.06
C GLU A 501 9.90 -10.53 -4.44
N ALA A 502 9.07 -11.17 -3.61
CA ALA A 502 7.62 -11.24 -3.82
C ALA A 502 6.86 -11.12 -2.49
N PRO A 503 6.58 -9.89 -2.01
CA PRO A 503 5.87 -9.68 -0.76
C PRO A 503 4.47 -10.29 -0.78
N LYS A 504 4.07 -10.92 0.33
CA LYS A 504 2.69 -11.41 0.52
C LYS A 504 1.83 -10.35 1.20
N LYS A 505 2.45 -9.53 2.05
CA LYS A 505 1.81 -8.45 2.81
C LYS A 505 2.45 -7.12 2.46
N ILE A 506 1.62 -6.14 2.10
CA ILE A 506 2.06 -4.81 1.65
C ILE A 506 1.52 -3.68 2.54
N GLY A 507 0.99 -4.00 3.73
CA GLY A 507 0.56 -2.99 4.70
C GLY A 507 -0.85 -2.44 4.52
N PHE A 508 -1.63 -2.94 3.57
CA PHE A 508 -3.03 -2.57 3.38
C PHE A 508 -3.87 -3.73 2.84
N ASP A 509 -5.18 -3.65 3.06
CA ASP A 509 -6.14 -4.65 2.59
C ASP A 509 -6.47 -4.41 1.11
N PHE A 510 -5.67 -5.03 0.25
CA PHE A 510 -5.86 -5.06 -1.19
C PHE A 510 -6.98 -6.02 -1.63
N LYS A 511 -7.62 -6.78 -0.72
CA LYS A 511 -8.80 -7.60 -1.03
C LYS A 511 -10.09 -6.79 -0.88
N SER A 512 -10.14 -5.85 0.07
CA SER A 512 -11.24 -4.91 0.26
C SER A 512 -11.24 -3.76 -0.77
N ASN A 513 -12.40 -3.15 -1.00
CA ASN A 513 -12.53 -1.94 -1.84
C ASN A 513 -12.09 -0.66 -1.13
N LYS A 514 -11.89 -0.72 0.20
CA LYS A 514 -11.54 0.46 1.01
C LYS A 514 -10.04 0.70 1.13
N LEU A 515 -9.18 -0.22 0.64
CA LEU A 515 -7.71 -0.15 0.73
C LEU A 515 -7.19 0.27 2.12
N SER A 516 -7.83 -0.23 3.18
CA SER A 516 -7.52 0.18 4.55
C SER A 516 -6.15 -0.32 4.99
N ILE A 517 -5.40 0.51 5.70
CA ILE A 517 -4.12 0.12 6.30
C ILE A 517 -4.33 -1.09 7.23
N MET A 518 -3.46 -2.09 7.10
CA MET A 518 -3.44 -3.29 7.91
C MET A 518 -2.35 -3.17 8.95
N TYR A 519 -2.71 -3.37 10.21
CA TYR A 519 -1.79 -3.29 11.34
C TYR A 519 -1.56 -4.67 11.95
N LYS A 520 -0.36 -4.90 12.48
CA LYS A 520 0.00 -6.11 13.21
C LYS A 520 -0.86 -6.23 14.45
N ARG A 521 -1.26 -7.46 14.74
CA ARG A 521 -2.03 -7.84 15.92
C ARG A 521 -1.32 -8.97 16.65
N ASP A 522 -1.47 -8.98 17.95
CA ASP A 522 -1.10 -10.12 18.78
C ASP A 522 -1.97 -11.32 18.40
N GLU A 523 -1.36 -12.48 18.13
CA GLU A 523 -2.08 -13.68 17.67
C GLU A 523 -2.98 -14.28 18.75
N LYS A 524 -2.68 -14.06 20.04
CA LYS A 524 -3.45 -14.63 21.15
C LYS A 524 -4.62 -13.74 21.55
N THR A 525 -4.42 -12.42 21.59
CA THR A 525 -5.43 -11.47 22.07
C THR A 525 -6.17 -10.74 20.95
N GLY A 526 -5.61 -10.69 19.75
CA GLY A 526 -6.12 -9.89 18.63
C GLY A 526 -5.90 -8.38 18.78
N SER A 527 -5.22 -7.93 19.85
CA SER A 527 -4.93 -6.51 20.11
C SER A 527 -3.93 -5.97 19.10
N PHE A 528 -4.01 -4.68 18.76
CA PHE A 528 -2.99 -4.03 17.93
C PHE A 528 -1.64 -3.98 18.65
N LEU A 529 -0.56 -4.08 17.88
CA LEU A 529 0.79 -3.85 18.36
C LEU A 529 1.21 -2.40 18.10
N TYR A 530 1.88 -1.81 19.08
CA TYR A 530 2.34 -0.42 19.05
C TYR A 530 3.86 -0.33 19.15
N ASP A 531 4.41 0.73 18.57
CA ASP A 531 5.80 1.14 18.78
C ASP A 531 5.96 2.04 20.02
N ASP A 532 7.19 2.50 20.28
CA ASP A 532 7.54 3.32 21.43
C ASP A 532 6.87 4.72 21.44
N GLN A 533 6.28 5.15 20.32
CA GLN A 533 5.55 6.40 20.21
C GLN A 533 4.04 6.23 20.46
N ASN A 534 3.60 4.97 20.66
CA ASN A 534 2.23 4.49 20.67
C ASN A 534 1.54 4.51 19.29
N ASP A 535 2.32 4.40 18.20
CA ASP A 535 1.78 4.26 16.85
C ASP A 535 1.62 2.80 16.47
N LYS A 536 0.58 2.47 15.70
CA LYS A 536 0.29 1.09 15.31
C LYS A 536 1.27 0.61 14.27
N ILE A 537 1.83 -0.59 14.48
CA ILE A 537 2.78 -1.19 13.55
C ILE A 537 2.04 -1.74 12.33
N ILE A 538 2.45 -1.35 11.13
CA ILE A 538 1.87 -1.82 9.86
C ILE A 538 2.26 -3.29 9.60
N ASP A 539 1.31 -4.12 9.16
CA ASP A 539 1.55 -5.52 8.78
C ASP A 539 2.02 -5.60 7.32
N SER A 540 3.34 -5.50 7.12
CA SER A 540 3.97 -5.42 5.80
C SER A 540 5.31 -6.15 5.76
N ASP A 541 5.57 -6.84 4.65
CA ASP A 541 6.87 -7.47 4.34
C ASP A 541 7.87 -6.44 3.76
N LEU A 542 7.39 -5.26 3.37
CA LEU A 542 8.19 -4.24 2.67
C LEU A 542 9.40 -3.75 3.47
N THR A 543 9.30 -3.68 4.80
CA THR A 543 10.43 -3.27 5.66
C THR A 543 11.55 -4.31 5.67
N GLU A 544 11.23 -5.60 5.59
CA GLU A 544 12.24 -6.64 5.48
C GLU A 544 12.90 -6.59 4.10
N ILE A 545 12.10 -6.42 3.04
CA ILE A 545 12.57 -6.30 1.66
C ILE A 545 13.45 -5.06 1.49
N GLU A 546 13.12 -3.93 2.12
CA GLU A 546 13.96 -2.72 2.14
C GLU A 546 15.35 -3.03 2.70
N ASN A 547 15.42 -3.74 3.82
CA ASN A 547 16.69 -4.13 4.43
C ASN A 547 17.51 -5.08 3.54
N LYS A 548 16.84 -6.04 2.88
CA LYS A 548 17.45 -6.95 1.89
C LYS A 548 17.98 -6.19 0.69
N PHE A 549 17.22 -5.23 0.17
CA PHE A 549 17.64 -4.41 -0.97
C PHE A 549 18.84 -3.54 -0.63
N LYS A 550 18.85 -2.89 0.54
CA LYS A 550 20.00 -2.10 1.04
C LYS A 550 21.26 -2.94 1.22
N LYS A 551 21.12 -4.21 1.59
CA LYS A 551 22.25 -5.16 1.62
C LYS A 551 22.75 -5.49 0.22
N PHE A 552 21.83 -5.83 -0.68
CA PHE A 552 22.15 -6.17 -2.06
C PHE A 552 22.87 -5.03 -2.78
N THR A 553 22.42 -3.78 -2.63
CA THR A 553 23.06 -2.61 -3.24
C THR A 553 24.44 -2.34 -2.64
N TYR A 554 24.63 -2.58 -1.33
CA TYR A 554 25.94 -2.51 -0.66
C TYR A 554 26.90 -3.58 -1.23
N ASP A 555 26.50 -4.85 -1.22
CA ASP A 555 27.33 -5.98 -1.67
C ASP A 555 27.74 -5.89 -3.13
N ASN A 556 26.90 -5.29 -3.97
CA ASN A 556 27.14 -5.13 -5.40
C ASN A 556 27.58 -3.70 -5.78
N SER A 557 27.87 -2.84 -4.79
CA SER A 557 28.36 -1.46 -4.97
C SER A 557 27.51 -0.62 -5.93
N ILE A 558 26.19 -0.74 -5.85
CA ILE A 558 25.23 -0.09 -6.76
C ILE A 558 24.90 1.30 -6.23
N LYS A 559 25.48 2.33 -6.84
CA LYS A 559 25.24 3.75 -6.51
C LYS A 559 23.84 4.20 -6.90
N GLY A 560 23.32 5.21 -6.19
CA GLY A 560 21.99 5.81 -6.38
C GLY A 560 20.89 5.21 -5.49
N PHE A 561 21.27 4.30 -4.60
CA PHE A 561 20.38 3.69 -3.61
C PHE A 561 20.98 3.82 -2.22
N GLU A 562 20.12 3.76 -1.22
CA GLU A 562 20.54 3.55 0.16
C GLU A 562 21.27 2.21 0.27
N GLN A 563 22.34 2.19 1.07
CA GLN A 563 23.20 1.03 1.24
C GLN A 563 23.42 0.78 2.73
N LYS A 564 23.35 -0.48 3.15
CA LYS A 564 23.57 -0.86 4.54
C LYS A 564 24.21 -2.24 4.61
N ASN A 565 25.32 -2.34 5.35
CA ASN A 565 25.92 -3.62 5.70
C ASN A 565 25.22 -4.20 6.93
N ASN A 566 24.11 -4.89 6.72
CA ASN A 566 23.35 -5.63 7.74
C ASN A 566 23.46 -7.14 7.48
N ASP A 567 23.19 -7.93 8.53
CA ASP A 567 23.19 -9.39 8.43
C ASP A 567 21.80 -9.88 8.01
N VAL A 568 21.52 -9.84 6.70
CA VAL A 568 20.25 -10.27 6.11
C VAL A 568 20.51 -10.98 4.77
N GLU A 569 19.93 -12.18 4.60
CA GLU A 569 19.93 -12.88 3.31
C GLU A 569 18.90 -12.28 2.34
N TYR A 570 19.25 -12.21 1.06
CA TYR A 570 18.40 -11.71 -0.01
C TYR A 570 18.41 -12.67 -1.21
N SER A 571 17.35 -12.62 -2.02
CA SER A 571 17.22 -13.48 -3.20
C SER A 571 17.73 -12.79 -4.47
N THR A 572 18.40 -13.53 -5.35
CA THR A 572 18.91 -13.01 -6.63
C THR A 572 18.85 -14.01 -7.76
N VAL A 573 18.83 -13.52 -8.98
CA VAL A 573 19.05 -14.29 -10.21
C VAL A 573 20.16 -13.66 -11.06
N LEU A 574 20.97 -14.46 -11.74
CA LEU A 574 21.97 -13.95 -12.68
C LEU A 574 21.33 -13.59 -14.03
N LYS A 575 21.80 -12.51 -14.67
CA LYS A 575 21.37 -12.14 -16.04
C LYS A 575 21.53 -13.32 -17.01
N SER A 576 22.63 -14.08 -16.92
CA SER A 576 22.84 -15.26 -17.76
C SER A 576 21.76 -16.32 -17.63
N GLN A 577 21.21 -16.54 -16.43
CA GLN A 577 20.11 -17.48 -16.21
C GLN A 577 18.83 -17.04 -16.93
N ILE A 578 18.56 -15.73 -16.98
CA ILE A 578 17.40 -15.18 -17.71
C ILE A 578 17.60 -15.27 -19.22
N VAL A 579 18.80 -14.94 -19.72
CA VAL A 579 19.11 -14.98 -21.16
C VAL A 579 19.09 -16.42 -21.69
N ASN A 580 19.47 -17.40 -20.86
CA ASN A 580 19.44 -18.81 -21.21
C ASN A 580 18.06 -19.47 -21.02
N ASP A 581 17.09 -18.79 -20.41
CA ASP A 581 15.71 -19.28 -20.35
C ASP A 581 15.08 -19.20 -21.76
N ALA A 582 14.49 -20.31 -22.22
CA ALA A 582 13.92 -20.42 -23.56
C ALA A 582 12.79 -19.39 -23.83
N PHE A 583 12.18 -18.83 -22.78
CA PHE A 583 11.11 -17.83 -22.88
C PHE A 583 11.56 -16.46 -22.35
N LEU A 584 12.83 -16.32 -21.99
CA LEU A 584 13.44 -15.12 -21.42
C LEU A 584 12.74 -14.66 -20.13
N THR A 585 12.19 -15.57 -19.33
CA THR A 585 11.28 -15.28 -18.21
C THR A 585 12.02 -14.69 -17.00
N LEU A 586 11.63 -13.50 -16.55
CA LEU A 586 12.06 -12.93 -15.28
C LEU A 586 10.87 -12.88 -14.34
N LYS A 587 10.65 -13.98 -13.60
CA LYS A 587 9.59 -14.10 -12.59
C LYS A 587 10.21 -14.24 -11.20
N PRO A 588 10.06 -13.26 -10.29
CA PRO A 588 10.69 -13.29 -8.98
C PRO A 588 10.44 -14.57 -8.17
N GLU A 589 9.24 -15.15 -8.21
CA GLU A 589 8.89 -16.36 -7.44
C GLU A 589 9.79 -17.57 -7.75
N LEU A 590 10.36 -17.67 -8.95
CA LEU A 590 11.23 -18.78 -9.35
C LEU A 590 12.63 -18.69 -8.74
N TYR A 591 12.97 -17.55 -8.16
CA TYR A 591 14.32 -17.23 -7.72
C TYR A 591 14.39 -16.83 -6.25
N LEU A 592 13.27 -16.90 -5.53
CA LEU A 592 13.26 -16.70 -4.08
C LEU A 592 14.06 -17.80 -3.39
N ASN A 593 14.87 -17.43 -2.40
CA ASN A 593 15.75 -18.39 -1.70
C ASN A 593 14.98 -19.59 -1.12
N ASN A 594 13.75 -19.40 -0.65
CA ASN A 594 12.91 -20.49 -0.14
C ASN A 594 12.45 -21.47 -1.24
N TYR A 595 12.23 -20.99 -2.46
CA TYR A 595 11.89 -21.81 -3.61
C TYR A 595 13.12 -22.52 -4.17
N VAL A 596 14.24 -21.80 -4.28
CA VAL A 596 15.52 -22.39 -4.73
C VAL A 596 15.95 -23.51 -3.79
N LYS A 597 15.98 -23.27 -2.47
CA LYS A 597 16.29 -24.31 -1.46
C LYS A 597 15.35 -25.51 -1.57
N LEU A 598 14.05 -25.28 -1.81
CA LEU A 598 13.09 -26.35 -2.02
C LEU A 598 13.41 -27.22 -3.25
N ILE A 599 13.83 -26.60 -4.36
CA ILE A 599 14.20 -27.32 -5.58
C ILE A 599 15.56 -28.03 -5.41
N GLU A 600 16.50 -27.44 -4.68
CA GLU A 600 17.75 -28.12 -4.31
C GLU A 600 17.48 -29.36 -3.46
N ASP A 601 16.63 -29.24 -2.43
CA ASP A 601 16.23 -30.33 -1.55
C ASP A 601 15.57 -31.48 -2.31
N ILE A 602 14.70 -31.18 -3.28
CA ILE A 602 14.03 -32.22 -4.06
C ILE A 602 15.01 -32.88 -5.05
N ASN A 603 15.88 -32.09 -5.70
CA ASN A 603 16.88 -32.63 -6.63
C ASN A 603 17.92 -33.51 -5.94
N GLN A 604 18.33 -33.21 -4.69
CA GLN A 604 19.21 -34.07 -3.90
C GLN A 604 18.62 -35.47 -3.65
N LYS A 605 17.29 -35.60 -3.69
CA LYS A 605 16.57 -36.88 -3.57
C LYS A 605 16.37 -37.59 -4.92
N GLY A 606 17.02 -37.12 -5.99
CA GLY A 606 16.92 -37.72 -7.32
C GLY A 606 15.64 -37.35 -8.07
N ALA A 607 15.11 -36.13 -7.84
CA ALA A 607 13.91 -35.67 -8.52
C ALA A 607 14.04 -35.69 -10.05
N VAL A 608 12.95 -36.08 -10.70
CA VAL A 608 12.78 -36.10 -12.15
C VAL A 608 11.60 -35.20 -12.54
N SER A 609 11.55 -34.79 -13.80
CA SER A 609 10.36 -34.17 -14.40
C SER A 609 9.70 -35.09 -15.43
N LEU A 610 8.42 -34.83 -15.73
CA LEU A 610 7.73 -35.55 -16.81
C LEU A 610 8.44 -35.36 -18.17
N LYS A 611 9.04 -34.17 -18.38
CA LYS A 611 9.85 -33.87 -19.56
C LYS A 611 11.07 -34.77 -19.66
N GLU A 612 11.83 -34.91 -18.57
CA GLU A 612 13.04 -35.74 -18.53
C GLU A 612 12.71 -37.21 -18.76
N LEU A 613 11.66 -37.72 -18.11
CA LEU A 613 11.20 -39.10 -18.27
C LEU A 613 10.80 -39.41 -19.72
N LYS A 614 10.12 -38.46 -20.38
CA LYS A 614 9.76 -38.57 -21.80
C LYS A 614 10.99 -38.52 -22.71
N GLN A 615 11.94 -37.61 -22.46
CA GLN A 615 13.17 -37.48 -23.26
C GLN A 615 14.08 -38.70 -23.13
N GLN A 616 14.09 -39.35 -21.96
CA GLN A 616 14.85 -40.57 -21.69
C GLN A 616 14.12 -41.85 -22.14
N ASN A 617 12.94 -41.73 -22.77
CA ASN A 617 12.08 -42.86 -23.15
C ASN A 617 11.82 -43.85 -21.99
N LYS A 618 11.69 -43.34 -20.76
CA LYS A 618 11.43 -44.18 -19.57
C LYS A 618 10.00 -44.71 -19.53
N CYS A 619 9.03 -43.92 -20.03
CA CYS A 619 7.63 -44.28 -20.09
C CYS A 619 6.88 -43.42 -21.13
N LYS A 620 5.69 -43.85 -21.56
CA LYS A 620 4.84 -43.07 -22.47
C LYS A 620 4.01 -42.09 -21.66
N ILE A 621 4.30 -40.81 -21.85
CA ILE A 621 3.59 -39.71 -21.20
C ILE A 621 2.87 -38.86 -22.25
N VAL A 622 1.58 -38.60 -22.02
CA VAL A 622 0.76 -37.72 -22.84
C VAL A 622 0.06 -36.71 -21.94
N ILE A 623 0.21 -35.42 -22.22
CA ILE A 623 -0.53 -34.35 -21.55
C ILE A 623 -1.39 -33.64 -22.61
N THR A 624 -2.69 -33.55 -22.35
CA THR A 624 -3.65 -32.96 -23.28
C THR A 624 -4.56 -31.96 -22.59
N ASN A 625 -5.04 -31.00 -23.38
CA ASN A 625 -6.21 -30.18 -23.07
C ASN A 625 -7.11 -30.19 -24.30
N SER A 626 -7.92 -31.25 -24.44
CA SER A 626 -8.73 -31.46 -25.64
C SER A 626 -9.79 -30.37 -25.77
N LYS A 627 -9.96 -29.88 -27.00
CA LYS A 627 -10.94 -28.82 -27.35
C LYS A 627 -12.22 -29.36 -27.97
N SER A 628 -12.28 -30.66 -28.25
CA SER A 628 -13.43 -31.33 -28.84
C SER A 628 -13.55 -32.76 -28.31
N ILE A 629 -14.78 -33.25 -28.31
CA ILE A 629 -15.16 -34.61 -27.91
C ILE A 629 -16.23 -35.11 -28.88
N GLU A 630 -16.16 -36.38 -29.23
CA GLU A 630 -17.22 -37.07 -29.96
C GLU A 630 -18.17 -37.76 -28.97
N LEU A 631 -19.45 -37.38 -29.03
CA LEU A 631 -20.50 -37.93 -28.19
C LEU A 631 -21.36 -38.87 -29.03
N VAL A 632 -21.68 -40.01 -28.46
CA VAL A 632 -22.70 -40.93 -28.99
C VAL A 632 -24.08 -40.39 -28.62
N ASP A 633 -24.96 -40.27 -29.61
CA ASP A 633 -26.36 -39.84 -29.42
C ASP A 633 -27.11 -40.74 -28.45
N GLU A 634 -28.06 -40.14 -27.71
CA GLU A 634 -28.93 -40.80 -26.71
C GLU A 634 -28.21 -41.44 -25.49
N LYS A 635 -26.87 -41.43 -25.47
CA LYS A 635 -26.06 -41.94 -24.37
C LYS A 635 -26.03 -40.98 -23.18
N GLU A 636 -25.96 -41.53 -21.97
CA GLU A 636 -25.75 -40.79 -20.73
C GLU A 636 -24.25 -40.68 -20.42
N TYR A 637 -23.84 -39.51 -19.97
CA TYR A 637 -22.48 -39.18 -19.56
C TYR A 637 -22.47 -38.60 -18.15
N THR A 638 -21.34 -38.70 -17.45
CA THR A 638 -21.11 -37.98 -16.19
C THR A 638 -20.16 -36.81 -16.46
N TYR A 639 -20.56 -35.59 -16.10
CA TYR A 639 -19.72 -34.41 -16.29
C TYR A 639 -19.03 -33.95 -15.00
N ILE A 640 -17.70 -33.97 -15.00
CA ILE A 640 -16.88 -33.47 -13.89
C ILE A 640 -16.38 -32.06 -14.21
N SER A 641 -16.90 -31.09 -13.47
CA SER A 641 -16.41 -29.71 -13.50
C SER A 641 -15.29 -29.50 -12.47
N ILE A 642 -14.63 -28.34 -12.48
CA ILE A 642 -13.59 -28.01 -11.48
C ILE A 642 -14.17 -28.03 -10.05
N SER A 643 -15.42 -27.58 -9.85
CA SER A 643 -16.04 -27.55 -8.51
C SER A 643 -16.18 -28.94 -7.92
N GLU A 644 -16.44 -29.93 -8.76
CA GLU A 644 -16.73 -31.32 -8.42
C GLU A 644 -15.50 -32.13 -8.02
N SER A 645 -14.30 -31.55 -8.09
CA SER A 645 -13.06 -32.22 -7.67
C SER A 645 -12.44 -31.53 -6.45
N LYS A 646 -11.63 -32.25 -5.67
CA LYS A 646 -10.75 -31.66 -4.64
C LYS A 646 -9.77 -32.71 -4.12
N LYS A 647 -8.46 -32.47 -4.22
CA LYS A 647 -7.39 -33.29 -3.62
C LYS A 647 -7.65 -34.81 -3.65
N GLY A 648 -7.72 -35.38 -4.85
CA GLY A 648 -7.98 -36.81 -5.08
C GLY A 648 -9.46 -37.18 -5.18
N TYR A 649 -10.37 -36.38 -4.64
CA TYR A 649 -11.81 -36.59 -4.76
C TYR A 649 -12.39 -36.04 -6.07
N TYR A 650 -13.40 -36.72 -6.59
CA TYR A 650 -14.28 -36.25 -7.67
C TYR A 650 -15.70 -36.82 -7.54
N SER A 651 -16.71 -36.01 -7.86
CA SER A 651 -18.13 -36.43 -7.87
C SER A 651 -18.53 -37.11 -9.17
N LEU A 652 -19.39 -38.14 -9.07
CA LEU A 652 -20.03 -38.80 -10.21
C LEU A 652 -21.55 -38.52 -10.29
N GLU A 653 -22.05 -37.59 -9.47
CA GLU A 653 -23.50 -37.33 -9.34
C GLU A 653 -24.06 -36.57 -10.55
N ASN A 654 -23.21 -35.86 -11.28
CA ASN A 654 -23.62 -34.98 -12.36
C ASN A 654 -23.83 -35.75 -13.68
N LYS A 655 -24.89 -36.56 -13.73
CA LYS A 655 -25.32 -37.34 -14.89
C LYS A 655 -26.12 -36.47 -15.85
N MET A 656 -25.76 -36.53 -17.13
CA MET A 656 -26.28 -35.68 -18.20
C MET A 656 -26.41 -36.50 -19.49
N ARG A 657 -27.38 -36.17 -20.32
CA ARG A 657 -27.53 -36.73 -21.67
C ARG A 657 -26.52 -36.10 -22.63
N SER A 658 -26.22 -36.80 -23.71
CA SER A 658 -25.28 -36.32 -24.75
C SER A 658 -25.60 -34.91 -25.27
N TRP A 659 -26.87 -34.55 -25.41
CA TRP A 659 -27.32 -33.22 -25.84
C TRP A 659 -27.14 -32.14 -24.77
N GLU A 660 -27.11 -32.49 -23.48
CA GLU A 660 -26.82 -31.56 -22.39
C GLU A 660 -25.31 -31.29 -22.33
N ILE A 661 -24.49 -32.34 -22.48
CA ILE A 661 -23.03 -32.20 -22.55
C ILE A 661 -22.60 -31.33 -23.74
N SER A 662 -23.23 -31.49 -24.90
CA SER A 662 -22.88 -30.73 -26.10
C SER A 662 -23.13 -29.22 -25.96
N GLN A 663 -24.03 -28.82 -25.05
CA GLN A 663 -24.30 -27.42 -24.70
C GLN A 663 -23.26 -26.84 -23.73
N ILE A 664 -22.41 -27.66 -23.12
CA ILE A 664 -21.37 -27.21 -22.18
C ILE A 664 -20.06 -27.00 -22.94
N ASP A 665 -19.73 -25.74 -23.22
CA ASP A 665 -18.51 -25.35 -23.94
C ASP A 665 -17.20 -25.89 -23.34
N ARG A 666 -17.20 -26.17 -22.03
CA ARG A 666 -16.01 -26.70 -21.35
C ARG A 666 -15.95 -28.23 -21.30
N ALA A 667 -17.02 -28.95 -21.60
CA ALA A 667 -17.05 -30.41 -21.52
C ALA A 667 -16.42 -31.03 -22.77
N LYS A 668 -15.09 -31.13 -22.81
CA LYS A 668 -14.33 -31.46 -24.04
C LYS A 668 -13.33 -32.60 -23.88
N GLN A 669 -13.28 -33.29 -22.74
CA GLN A 669 -12.29 -34.34 -22.51
C GLN A 669 -12.94 -35.64 -22.02
N LYS A 670 -12.77 -36.77 -22.72
CA LYS A 670 -13.10 -38.09 -22.17
C LYS A 670 -12.04 -38.54 -21.18
N ALA A 671 -12.48 -39.09 -20.06
CA ALA A 671 -11.60 -39.77 -19.12
C ALA A 671 -11.43 -41.24 -19.51
N GLU A 672 -10.27 -41.78 -19.17
CA GLU A 672 -9.98 -43.21 -19.19
C GLU A 672 -9.49 -43.62 -17.79
N GLU A 673 -9.54 -44.92 -17.49
CA GLU A 673 -8.97 -45.45 -16.25
C GLU A 673 -7.50 -45.02 -16.12
N ASN A 674 -7.10 -44.59 -14.93
CA ASN A 674 -5.76 -44.11 -14.58
C ASN A 674 -5.35 -42.73 -15.16
N ASP A 675 -6.23 -42.03 -15.89
CA ASP A 675 -5.95 -40.64 -16.27
C ASP A 675 -5.86 -39.75 -15.01
N ILE A 676 -4.82 -38.91 -14.94
CA ILE A 676 -4.68 -37.89 -13.90
C ILE A 676 -5.19 -36.56 -14.44
N PHE A 677 -6.02 -35.88 -13.66
CA PHE A 677 -6.53 -34.55 -13.98
C PHE A 677 -6.00 -33.53 -12.98
N ILE A 678 -5.44 -32.43 -13.48
CA ILE A 678 -5.01 -31.29 -12.66
C ILE A 678 -5.66 -30.00 -13.18
N SER A 679 -6.20 -29.16 -12.31
CA SER A 679 -6.61 -27.82 -12.73
C SER A 679 -5.39 -26.99 -13.09
N TYR A 680 -5.51 -26.21 -14.17
CA TYR A 680 -4.48 -25.24 -14.50
C TYR A 680 -4.69 -23.88 -13.82
N LEU A 681 -5.80 -23.66 -13.12
CA LEU A 681 -6.12 -22.38 -12.50
C LEU A 681 -5.46 -22.23 -11.12
N TYR A 682 -4.82 -21.10 -10.87
CA TYR A 682 -4.15 -20.82 -9.59
C TYR A 682 -5.07 -20.93 -8.38
N GLY A 683 -6.26 -20.34 -8.45
CA GLY A 683 -7.27 -20.42 -7.38
C GLY A 683 -7.88 -21.82 -7.19
N SER A 684 -7.54 -22.77 -8.05
CA SER A 684 -8.03 -24.15 -8.05
C SER A 684 -6.88 -25.15 -8.06
N LYS A 685 -5.69 -24.77 -7.59
CA LYS A 685 -4.52 -25.67 -7.55
C LYS A 685 -4.75 -26.92 -6.70
N ASP A 686 -5.71 -26.91 -5.77
CA ASP A 686 -6.10 -28.07 -4.96
C ASP A 686 -7.12 -28.97 -5.66
N LYS A 687 -7.49 -28.67 -6.91
CA LYS A 687 -8.42 -29.42 -7.75
C LYS A 687 -7.64 -30.35 -8.67
N PHE A 688 -7.42 -31.57 -8.21
CA PHE A 688 -6.80 -32.64 -8.97
C PHE A 688 -7.32 -34.00 -8.50
N PHE A 689 -7.26 -35.02 -9.37
CA PHE A 689 -7.64 -36.40 -9.05
C PHE A 689 -7.03 -37.39 -10.06
N ILE A 690 -7.09 -38.68 -9.72
CA ILE A 690 -6.82 -39.79 -10.65
C ILE A 690 -8.12 -40.54 -10.93
N MET A 691 -8.40 -40.88 -12.18
CA MET A 691 -9.60 -41.60 -12.57
C MET A 691 -9.48 -43.07 -12.19
N THR A 692 -10.35 -43.54 -11.30
CA THR A 692 -10.36 -44.94 -10.82
C THR A 692 -11.48 -45.79 -11.41
N GLU A 693 -12.33 -45.21 -12.26
CA GLU A 693 -13.43 -45.95 -12.90
C GLU A 693 -12.90 -46.78 -14.06
N LYS A 694 -13.22 -48.09 -14.08
CA LYS A 694 -12.85 -49.00 -15.17
C LYS A 694 -13.57 -48.68 -16.48
N ASP A 695 -14.85 -48.30 -16.39
CA ASP A 695 -15.70 -47.94 -17.53
C ASP A 695 -15.83 -46.41 -17.67
N ALA A 696 -14.68 -45.71 -17.65
CA ALA A 696 -14.63 -44.25 -17.67
C ALA A 696 -15.04 -43.59 -19.02
N ASP A 697 -15.34 -44.37 -20.07
CA ASP A 697 -15.67 -43.90 -21.42
C ASP A 697 -16.87 -42.94 -21.49
N ASN A 698 -17.75 -43.01 -20.48
CA ASN A 698 -18.93 -42.14 -20.34
C ASN A 698 -18.66 -40.93 -19.42
N ILE A 699 -17.43 -40.73 -18.96
CA ILE A 699 -17.08 -39.62 -18.09
C ILE A 699 -16.41 -38.53 -18.93
N VAL A 700 -16.99 -37.33 -18.86
CA VAL A 700 -16.49 -36.14 -19.51
C VAL A 700 -15.97 -35.18 -18.46
N VAL A 701 -14.72 -34.74 -18.61
CA VAL A 701 -14.07 -33.78 -17.73
C VAL A 701 -13.94 -32.44 -18.42
N THR A 702 -14.07 -31.38 -17.65
CA THR A 702 -13.87 -30.01 -18.11
C THR A 702 -12.48 -29.79 -18.74
N ASN A 703 -12.42 -29.03 -19.82
CA ASN A 703 -11.18 -28.54 -20.42
C ASN A 703 -10.47 -27.48 -19.56
N GLY A 704 -11.03 -27.12 -18.40
CA GLY A 704 -10.38 -26.35 -17.34
C GLY A 704 -9.31 -27.10 -16.54
N MET A 705 -9.06 -28.36 -16.90
CA MET A 705 -8.05 -29.23 -16.31
C MET A 705 -7.17 -29.84 -17.41
N TYR A 706 -5.89 -30.08 -17.12
CA TYR A 706 -5.04 -30.89 -17.98
C TYR A 706 -5.26 -32.36 -17.67
N LYS A 707 -5.39 -33.16 -18.73
CA LYS A 707 -5.42 -34.63 -18.67
C LYS A 707 -4.01 -35.17 -18.89
N ILE A 708 -3.52 -35.96 -17.95
CA ILE A 708 -2.16 -36.50 -17.91
C ILE A 708 -2.25 -38.03 -17.89
N LYS A 709 -1.74 -38.67 -18.93
CA LYS A 709 -1.66 -40.13 -19.05
C LYS A 709 -0.21 -40.58 -18.93
N ILE A 710 0.05 -41.47 -17.98
CA ILE A 710 1.35 -42.09 -17.71
C ILE A 710 1.12 -43.60 -17.66
N ASP A 711 1.75 -44.35 -18.57
CA ASP A 711 1.56 -45.80 -18.68
C ASP A 711 2.22 -46.58 -17.53
N ASP A 712 3.42 -46.20 -17.13
CA ASP A 712 4.14 -46.78 -16.00
C ASP A 712 3.43 -46.48 -14.65
N GLU A 713 3.02 -47.54 -13.95
CA GLU A 713 2.27 -47.42 -12.70
C GLU A 713 3.05 -46.72 -11.59
N ARG A 714 4.36 -47.02 -11.45
CA ARG A 714 5.18 -46.42 -10.39
C ARG A 714 5.36 -44.93 -10.62
N ILE A 715 5.68 -44.52 -11.84
CA ILE A 715 5.80 -43.11 -12.19
C ILE A 715 4.45 -42.40 -12.04
N ARG A 716 3.35 -43.03 -12.47
CA ARG A 716 2.00 -42.49 -12.33
C ARG A 716 1.63 -42.22 -10.88
N LEU A 717 1.83 -43.21 -9.99
CA LEU A 717 1.56 -43.03 -8.56
C LEU A 717 2.53 -42.04 -7.91
N SER A 718 3.80 -42.03 -8.32
CA SER A 718 4.78 -41.03 -7.85
C SER A 718 4.33 -39.61 -8.16
N PHE A 719 3.89 -39.36 -9.38
CA PHE A 719 3.36 -38.06 -9.79
C PHE A 719 2.05 -37.72 -9.05
N TYR A 720 1.14 -38.68 -8.89
CA TYR A 720 -0.11 -38.46 -8.16
C TYR A 720 0.12 -38.10 -6.68
N ILE A 721 1.00 -38.82 -5.99
CA ILE A 721 1.37 -38.55 -4.59
C ILE A 721 2.02 -37.16 -4.46
N PHE A 722 2.88 -36.79 -5.41
CA PHE A 722 3.48 -35.47 -5.45
C PHE A 722 2.45 -34.33 -5.40
N LEU A 723 1.28 -34.47 -6.04
CA LEU A 723 0.23 -33.45 -6.03
C LEU A 723 -0.31 -33.12 -4.63
N PHE A 724 -0.16 -34.03 -3.66
CA PHE A 724 -0.58 -33.81 -2.26
C PHE A 724 0.45 -33.04 -1.43
N THR A 725 1.65 -32.82 -1.95
CA THR A 725 2.79 -32.28 -1.20
C THR A 725 2.87 -30.75 -1.26
N GLU A 726 3.59 -30.17 -0.30
CA GLU A 726 3.95 -28.74 -0.36
C GLU A 726 4.88 -28.44 -1.55
N TYR A 727 5.66 -29.42 -2.02
CA TYR A 727 6.50 -29.31 -3.22
C TYR A 727 5.67 -28.98 -4.46
N PHE A 728 4.54 -29.65 -4.66
CA PHE A 728 3.62 -29.33 -5.76
C PHE A 728 3.04 -27.93 -5.59
N SER A 729 2.52 -27.61 -4.41
CA SER A 729 1.89 -26.31 -4.16
C SER A 729 2.85 -25.14 -4.44
N LYS A 730 4.10 -25.22 -3.96
CA LYS A 730 5.10 -24.16 -4.16
C LYS A 730 5.58 -24.09 -5.62
N GLN A 731 5.79 -25.22 -6.29
CA GLN A 731 6.12 -25.23 -7.73
C GLN A 731 4.97 -24.68 -8.58
N PHE A 732 3.73 -25.01 -8.25
CA PHE A 732 2.56 -24.48 -8.96
C PHE A 732 2.52 -22.95 -8.83
N GLU A 733 2.68 -22.42 -7.62
CA GLU A 733 2.72 -20.97 -7.39
C GLU A 733 3.84 -20.28 -8.18
N ALA A 734 5.02 -20.89 -8.17
CA ALA A 734 6.18 -20.38 -8.88
C ALA A 734 6.04 -20.47 -10.42
N PHE A 735 5.33 -21.46 -10.96
CA PHE A 735 5.10 -21.59 -12.40
C PHE A 735 3.88 -20.84 -12.94
N ALA A 736 2.90 -20.50 -12.10
CA ALA A 736 1.66 -19.91 -12.59
C ALA A 736 1.85 -18.48 -13.11
N THR A 737 1.48 -18.20 -14.36
CA THR A 737 1.62 -16.89 -15.03
C THR A 737 0.24 -16.35 -15.42
N GLY A 738 0.20 -15.15 -16.04
CA GLY A 738 -1.04 -14.54 -16.54
C GLY A 738 -1.53 -13.33 -15.76
N HIS A 739 -2.10 -12.37 -16.50
CA HIS A 739 -2.49 -11.05 -16.00
C HIS A 739 -3.90 -11.01 -15.39
N ILE A 740 -4.89 -11.61 -16.06
CA ILE A 740 -6.31 -11.53 -15.67
C ILE A 740 -6.75 -12.81 -14.93
N GLN A 741 -6.33 -13.97 -15.43
CA GLN A 741 -6.58 -15.26 -14.80
C GLN A 741 -5.26 -16.01 -14.69
N THR A 742 -4.69 -16.04 -13.49
CA THR A 742 -3.41 -16.71 -13.24
C THR A 742 -3.58 -18.22 -13.41
N ASN A 743 -2.76 -18.82 -14.27
CA ASN A 743 -2.79 -20.23 -14.60
C ASN A 743 -1.40 -20.81 -14.87
N ILE A 744 -1.28 -22.13 -14.93
CA ILE A 744 -0.07 -22.79 -15.42
C ILE A 744 -0.25 -23.16 -16.89
N ASN A 745 0.76 -22.88 -17.71
CA ASN A 745 0.83 -23.37 -19.09
C ASN A 745 1.14 -24.88 -19.09
N ILE A 746 0.63 -25.62 -20.06
CA ILE A 746 0.92 -27.05 -20.27
C ILE A 746 2.43 -27.33 -20.31
N ASP A 747 3.22 -26.42 -20.89
CA ASP A 747 4.68 -26.55 -20.93
C ASP A 747 5.32 -26.58 -19.54
N LYS A 748 4.74 -25.88 -18.56
CA LYS A 748 5.21 -25.88 -17.18
C LYS A 748 4.76 -27.11 -16.39
N VAL A 749 3.67 -27.77 -16.82
CA VAL A 749 3.27 -29.06 -16.23
C VAL A 749 4.35 -30.12 -16.48
N TRP A 750 4.97 -30.10 -17.66
CA TRP A 750 6.08 -31.00 -18.00
C TRP A 750 7.31 -30.80 -17.11
N GLU A 751 7.48 -29.62 -16.52
CA GLU A 751 8.67 -29.22 -15.74
C GLU A 751 8.53 -29.50 -14.23
N PHE A 752 7.35 -29.93 -13.75
CA PHE A 752 7.20 -30.28 -12.34
C PHE A 752 8.21 -31.33 -11.91
N LYS A 753 8.97 -31.03 -10.85
CA LYS A 753 9.94 -31.93 -10.24
C LYS A 753 9.28 -32.74 -9.13
N PHE A 754 9.46 -34.06 -9.19
CA PHE A 754 8.96 -35.01 -8.20
C PHE A 754 9.92 -36.20 -8.07
N ASN A 755 9.86 -36.90 -6.93
CA ASN A 755 10.67 -38.09 -6.70
C ASN A 755 9.90 -39.34 -7.13
N ILE A 756 10.62 -40.32 -7.68
CA ILE A 756 10.07 -41.65 -7.91
C ILE A 756 10.02 -42.40 -6.59
N LEU A 757 8.86 -42.96 -6.25
CA LEU A 757 8.63 -43.69 -5.01
C LEU A 757 9.54 -44.92 -4.94
N ASN A 758 10.19 -45.11 -3.79
CA ASN A 758 10.87 -46.36 -3.47
C ASN A 758 9.85 -47.50 -3.24
N ASP A 759 10.31 -48.72 -3.00
CA ASP A 759 9.42 -49.89 -2.89
C ASP A 759 8.40 -49.78 -1.74
N GLU A 760 8.82 -49.29 -0.57
CA GLU A 760 7.93 -49.10 0.57
C GLU A 760 6.89 -48.01 0.29
N GLU A 761 7.35 -46.88 -0.26
CA GLU A 761 6.49 -45.75 -0.63
C GLU A 761 5.50 -46.12 -1.75
N PHE A 762 5.92 -46.94 -2.72
CA PHE A 762 5.08 -47.40 -3.83
C PHE A 762 3.95 -48.31 -3.34
N GLU A 763 4.25 -49.26 -2.46
CA GLU A 763 3.23 -50.12 -1.86
C GLU A 763 2.28 -49.32 -0.94
N ALA A 764 2.80 -48.32 -0.21
CA ALA A 764 1.96 -47.39 0.54
C ALA A 764 1.03 -46.57 -0.36
N ALA A 765 1.52 -46.08 -1.51
CA ALA A 765 0.72 -45.34 -2.48
C ALA A 765 -0.38 -46.21 -3.11
N LYS A 766 -0.10 -47.48 -3.42
CA LYS A 766 -1.11 -48.45 -3.87
C LYS A 766 -2.19 -48.66 -2.83
N LYS A 767 -1.80 -48.85 -1.57
CA LYS A 767 -2.75 -49.00 -0.46
C LYS A 767 -3.62 -47.75 -0.30
N MET A 768 -3.02 -46.57 -0.41
CA MET A 768 -3.74 -45.29 -0.36
C MET A 768 -4.78 -45.20 -1.48
N LEU A 769 -4.40 -45.53 -2.73
CA LEU A 769 -5.33 -45.50 -3.86
C LEU A 769 -6.46 -46.52 -3.69
N LYS A 770 -6.16 -47.74 -3.23
CA LYS A 770 -7.16 -48.75 -2.92
C LYS A 770 -8.15 -48.26 -1.86
N SER A 771 -7.67 -47.66 -0.78
CA SER A 771 -8.53 -47.06 0.25
C SER A 771 -9.37 -45.90 -0.29
N GLN A 772 -8.84 -45.07 -1.21
CA GLN A 772 -9.64 -44.03 -1.87
C GLN A 772 -10.80 -44.64 -2.68
N ILE A 773 -10.56 -45.73 -3.41
CA ILE A 773 -11.59 -46.44 -4.17
C ILE A 773 -12.65 -47.02 -3.23
N GLU A 774 -12.23 -47.69 -2.14
CA GLU A 774 -13.14 -48.27 -1.15
C GLU A 774 -14.00 -47.20 -0.46
N TRP A 775 -13.38 -46.10 -0.02
CA TRP A 775 -14.10 -44.98 0.61
C TRP A 775 -15.11 -44.35 -0.33
N LYS A 776 -14.76 -44.19 -1.61
CA LYS A 776 -15.66 -43.63 -2.61
C LYS A 776 -16.86 -44.55 -2.86
N ASN A 777 -16.64 -45.85 -2.97
CA ASN A 777 -17.71 -46.83 -3.12
C ASN A 777 -18.65 -46.81 -1.90
N ASN A 778 -18.09 -46.80 -0.69
CA ASN A 778 -18.87 -46.72 0.54
C ASN A 778 -19.65 -45.40 0.64
N TYR A 779 -19.06 -44.26 0.27
CA TYR A 779 -19.75 -42.95 0.27
C TYR A 779 -20.96 -42.94 -0.69
N ASN A 780 -20.81 -43.57 -1.86
CA ASN A 780 -21.92 -43.74 -2.81
C ASN A 780 -22.99 -44.70 -2.28
N GLU A 781 -22.63 -45.73 -1.51
CA GLU A 781 -23.59 -46.62 -0.87
C GLU A 781 -24.38 -45.92 0.25
N PHE A 782 -23.72 -45.08 1.06
CA PHE A 782 -24.37 -44.31 2.13
C PHE A 782 -25.33 -43.22 1.63
N ASN A 783 -25.09 -42.62 0.46
CA ASN A 783 -26.00 -41.64 -0.14
C ASN A 783 -27.18 -42.27 -0.93
N ASN A 784 -27.14 -43.58 -1.19
CA ASN A 784 -28.22 -44.33 -1.84
C ASN A 784 -29.19 -44.99 -0.84
N PHE A 785 -28.94 -44.84 0.47
CA PHE A 785 -29.86 -45.14 1.57
C PHE A 785 -30.53 -43.85 2.06
#